data_AF-A0A915UWQ3-F1
#
_entry.id   AF-A0A915UWQ3-F1
#
_cell.length_a   1.000
_cell.length_b   1.000
_cell.length_c   1.000
_cell.angle_alpha   90.00
_cell.angle_beta   90.00
_cell.angle_gamma   90.00
#
_symmetry.space_group_name_H-M   'P 1'
#
loop_
_entity.id
_entity.type
_entity.pdbx_description
1 polymer ?
#
loop_
_entity_poly.entity_id
_entity_poly.type
_entity_poly.pdbx_seq_one_letter_code
_entity_poly.pdbx_strand_id
1 'polypeptide(L)'
;MANDRPSETPRVISGASLPNDDGALDRALRPQTLDELIGQDKVRENLRVMIQAAKARGDALDHILIYGPPGLGKCIRGDSLVLTGEGIKPLQSFAPDDLLPQHAAPLSVRVRGVDGDALTSHVFRNGRTATIRLRTRSGFEIEGTSNHPILVATEFGPRWKPLGELTANDFVAIARDTQLWGQPVQIDFQPDELRPAARSVRTERRVAALYDSLTQHYGRAPSGAELEYAYAGRNHVNPSVVAAAKRLGLPLVDGRRFQNSLSKIRPTIDVPAPVWQTPASLNPDLAYLMGLLVGDGHFEKGSAMPACDITTSEPQIQSEVCRICQEQFGWQPRVRMYPNRPPRIRFSQNFGRLMLALGMRPVLAGEKTIPHAVLASPAAVVRGFLQGLFDADAHAWPNQGYVDFVTKSARLAREVQIVLANFGIIALRTEKVVKGQTYQQLFIGGRDAELFFERIGFRLERKQAQGASLKRPPRGVSRSDRVPWGDRLLAQLFDSTRPHSHALYKKFEHVKRGDRLMSRATVAAYLRLLPASVHAHPAKRILDALCHPQFFWDRVDSLQAGEADVYDFTVPGARSFVANGFFNHNTTLSHVVGNEMGATVRVTSGPAIERAGDLAAILTNLRANDILFIDEIHRLNRAVEEVLYPAMEDYAIDIVIGKGPSARSVRLKLPPITVIGATTRLALMTAPLRARFGAVLRVDFYPVEAIEKIVARAANLLNTPIDADALSEVARRSRGTPRVALRLLKRVRDYAQVHGEGRITAALAREALNLLEVDPLGLDELDRRVLRTIIEKFGGGPVGLETLGASISEESDTIMDVVEPYLLQLGFLDRTPRGRVATQRAYEHLGFDYTPPAQPSLL
;
A
#
# COMPACT_ATOMS: atom_id res chain seq x y z
N MET A 1 40.22 -65.02 30.56
CA MET A 1 40.42 -64.52 29.17
C MET A 1 39.02 -64.29 28.61
N ALA A 2 38.42 -63.11 28.78
CA ALA A 2 38.77 -61.81 28.21
C ALA A 2 38.24 -61.63 26.78
N ASN A 3 37.21 -60.79 26.63
CA ASN A 3 37.19 -59.81 25.54
C ASN A 3 36.32 -58.60 25.91
N ASP A 4 36.89 -57.41 25.77
CA ASP A 4 36.27 -56.12 26.09
C ASP A 4 35.15 -55.73 25.13
N ARG A 5 34.11 -55.06 25.65
CA ARG A 5 33.46 -53.91 24.98
C ARG A 5 33.03 -52.86 26.02
N PRO A 6 33.44 -51.58 25.87
CA PRO A 6 33.11 -50.53 26.83
C PRO A 6 31.67 -50.04 26.69
N SER A 7 31.15 -49.45 27.76
CA SER A 7 29.84 -48.79 27.80
C SER A 7 29.83 -47.51 26.95
N GLU A 8 29.00 -47.46 25.90
CA GLU A 8 28.73 -46.21 25.19
C GLU A 8 27.91 -45.25 26.07
N THR A 9 28.53 -44.14 26.46
CA THR A 9 27.83 -42.96 26.97
C THR A 9 26.87 -42.41 25.91
N PRO A 10 25.71 -41.83 26.30
CA PRO A 10 24.79 -41.23 25.33
C PRO A 10 25.49 -40.16 24.51
N ARG A 11 25.38 -40.26 23.17
CA ARG A 11 26.01 -39.32 22.24
C ARG A 11 25.50 -37.91 22.51
N VAL A 12 26.41 -37.01 22.86
CA VAL A 12 26.19 -35.56 22.76
C VAL A 12 25.90 -35.25 21.29
N ILE A 13 24.66 -34.83 21.00
CA ILE A 13 24.29 -34.38 19.65
C ILE A 13 24.95 -33.01 19.46
N SER A 14 25.98 -32.98 18.63
CA SER A 14 26.65 -31.74 18.20
C SER A 14 25.68 -30.84 17.44
N GLY A 15 25.87 -29.52 17.59
CA GLY A 15 24.87 -28.53 17.23
C GLY A 15 24.40 -28.58 15.77
N ALA A 16 23.07 -28.51 15.59
CA ALA A 16 22.48 -28.25 14.29
C ALA A 16 22.77 -26.79 13.89
N SER A 17 23.46 -26.59 12.77
CA SER A 17 23.70 -25.26 12.21
C SER A 17 22.37 -24.53 11.94
N LEU A 18 22.13 -23.45 12.66
CA LEU A 18 20.95 -22.59 12.47
C LEU A 18 20.98 -21.94 11.08
N PRO A 19 19.87 -21.91 10.32
CA PRO A 19 19.80 -21.16 9.07
C PRO A 19 19.91 -19.65 9.31
N ASN A 20 20.57 -18.92 8.41
CA ASN A 20 20.69 -17.45 8.41
C ASN A 20 19.38 -16.73 8.03
N ASP A 21 18.25 -17.11 8.63
CA ASP A 21 16.91 -16.57 8.34
C ASP A 21 16.38 -15.69 9.49
N ASP A 22 16.36 -14.37 9.27
CA ASP A 22 15.78 -13.38 10.19
C ASP A 22 14.27 -13.61 10.49
N GLY A 23 13.57 -14.46 9.73
CA GLY A 23 12.15 -14.82 9.93
C GLY A 23 11.91 -15.97 10.91
N ALA A 24 12.84 -16.93 11.00
CA ALA A 24 12.88 -17.89 12.10
C ALA A 24 13.18 -17.18 13.43
N LEU A 25 14.07 -16.18 13.41
CA LEU A 25 14.42 -15.35 14.56
C LEU A 25 13.21 -14.59 15.12
N ASP A 26 12.54 -13.76 14.31
CA ASP A 26 11.43 -12.91 14.78
C ASP A 26 10.20 -13.72 15.23
N ARG A 27 10.05 -14.98 14.77
CA ARG A 27 9.13 -15.98 15.36
C ARG A 27 9.60 -16.40 16.76
N ALA A 28 10.83 -16.90 16.85
CA ALA A 28 11.42 -17.44 18.08
C ALA A 28 11.60 -16.38 19.18
N LEU A 29 11.46 -15.09 18.86
CA LEU A 29 11.47 -13.96 19.79
C LEU A 29 10.08 -13.50 20.24
N ARG A 30 8.97 -13.97 19.62
CA ARG A 30 7.61 -13.63 20.06
C ARG A 30 7.06 -14.71 20.99
N PRO A 31 6.74 -14.39 22.26
CA PRO A 31 6.22 -15.37 23.21
C PRO A 31 4.89 -15.94 22.73
N GLN A 32 4.76 -17.27 22.75
CA GLN A 32 3.51 -17.99 22.49
C GLN A 32 2.73 -18.32 23.76
N THR A 33 3.45 -18.42 24.89
CA THR A 33 2.97 -18.75 26.24
C THR A 33 3.37 -17.66 27.22
N LEU A 34 2.80 -17.67 28.44
CA LEU A 34 3.23 -16.77 29.51
C LEU A 34 4.68 -17.03 29.94
N ASP A 35 5.13 -18.29 29.91
CA ASP A 35 6.48 -18.66 30.36
C ASP A 35 7.59 -18.18 29.40
N GLU A 36 7.25 -17.97 28.13
CA GLU A 36 8.16 -17.37 27.15
C GLU A 36 8.26 -15.83 27.26
N LEU A 37 7.38 -15.18 28.01
CA LEU A 37 7.38 -13.73 28.24
C LEU A 37 8.48 -13.35 29.23
N ILE A 38 9.58 -12.84 28.68
CA ILE A 38 10.73 -12.32 29.44
C ILE A 38 10.36 -10.95 30.02
N GLY A 39 10.59 -10.72 31.32
CA GLY A 39 10.23 -9.49 32.01
C GLY A 39 8.71 -9.32 32.19
N GLN A 40 8.28 -8.10 32.56
CA GLN A 40 6.89 -7.80 32.92
C GLN A 40 6.34 -8.76 33.99
N ASP A 41 7.17 -9.14 34.97
CA ASP A 41 6.90 -10.28 35.85
C ASP A 41 5.57 -10.12 36.61
N LYS A 42 5.25 -8.90 37.06
CA LYS A 42 3.96 -8.54 37.66
C LYS A 42 2.74 -8.78 36.74
N VAL A 43 2.86 -8.46 35.45
CA VAL A 43 1.81 -8.73 34.46
C VAL A 43 1.68 -10.22 34.21
N ARG A 44 2.81 -10.93 34.06
CA ARG A 44 2.86 -12.38 33.85
C ARG A 44 2.27 -13.15 35.03
N GLU A 45 2.60 -12.76 36.26
CA GLU A 45 2.10 -13.39 37.49
C GLU A 45 0.60 -13.14 37.68
N ASN A 46 0.14 -11.90 37.52
CA ASN A 46 -1.28 -11.58 37.55
C ASN A 46 -2.07 -12.39 36.51
N LEU A 47 -1.61 -12.41 35.25
CA LEU A 47 -2.24 -13.22 34.19
C LEU A 47 -2.21 -14.71 34.53
N ARG A 48 -1.09 -15.24 35.04
CA ARG A 48 -0.98 -16.66 35.43
C ARG A 48 -1.98 -17.02 36.52
N VAL A 49 -2.12 -16.22 37.57
CA VAL A 49 -3.10 -16.42 38.65
C VAL A 49 -4.53 -16.37 38.10
N MET A 50 -4.87 -15.36 37.29
CA MET A 50 -6.22 -15.24 36.71
C MET A 50 -6.55 -16.41 35.77
N ILE A 51 -5.61 -16.80 34.91
CA ILE A 51 -5.78 -17.92 33.96
C ILE A 51 -5.91 -19.25 34.71
N GLN A 52 -5.11 -19.49 35.74
CA GLN A 52 -5.23 -20.69 36.58
C GLN A 52 -6.57 -20.73 37.32
N ALA A 53 -7.02 -19.59 37.88
CA ALA A 53 -8.31 -19.49 38.55
C ALA A 53 -9.48 -19.72 37.58
N ALA A 54 -9.48 -19.11 36.39
CA ALA A 54 -10.50 -19.32 35.38
C ALA A 54 -10.55 -20.77 34.88
N LYS A 55 -9.38 -21.37 34.58
CA LYS A 55 -9.25 -22.80 34.23
C LYS A 55 -9.77 -23.72 35.33
N ALA A 56 -9.48 -23.43 36.60
CA ALA A 56 -9.96 -24.23 37.73
C ALA A 56 -11.48 -24.13 37.94
N ARG A 57 -12.10 -22.99 37.59
CA ARG A 57 -13.56 -22.81 37.57
C ARG A 57 -14.23 -23.45 36.34
N GLY A 58 -13.47 -23.70 35.26
CA GLY A 58 -14.02 -24.09 33.96
C GLY A 58 -14.77 -22.95 33.25
N ASP A 59 -14.43 -21.71 33.57
CA ASP A 59 -15.18 -20.50 33.23
C ASP A 59 -14.34 -19.53 32.37
N ALA A 60 -14.97 -18.46 31.87
CA ALA A 60 -14.30 -17.40 31.15
C ALA A 60 -13.27 -16.68 32.04
N LEU A 61 -12.25 -16.10 31.41
CA LEU A 61 -11.29 -15.23 32.08
C LEU A 61 -11.94 -13.87 32.35
N ASP A 62 -11.73 -13.31 33.54
CA ASP A 62 -12.26 -11.98 33.89
C ASP A 62 -11.77 -10.91 32.88
N HIS A 63 -12.54 -9.84 32.67
CA HIS A 63 -12.19 -8.80 31.72
C HIS A 63 -10.86 -8.11 32.09
N ILE A 64 -9.95 -7.94 31.12
CA ILE A 64 -8.62 -7.37 31.32
C ILE A 64 -8.47 -6.04 30.55
N LEU A 65 -7.90 -5.03 31.18
CA LEU A 65 -7.48 -3.80 30.52
C LEU A 65 -5.95 -3.73 30.49
N ILE A 66 -5.35 -3.71 29.31
CA ILE A 66 -3.91 -3.55 29.08
C ILE A 66 -3.63 -2.08 28.79
N TYR A 67 -2.60 -1.49 29.40
CA TYR A 67 -2.15 -0.15 29.01
C TYR A 67 -0.63 0.03 29.05
N GLY A 68 -0.09 0.79 28.09
CA GLY A 68 1.35 1.00 27.89
C GLY A 68 1.68 1.68 26.55
N PRO A 69 2.95 1.99 26.28
CA PRO A 69 3.39 2.72 25.09
C PRO A 69 3.33 1.88 23.78
N PRO A 70 3.19 2.50 22.60
CA PRO A 70 2.93 1.79 21.35
C PRO A 70 4.16 1.13 20.70
N GLY A 71 3.94 0.03 19.97
CA GLY A 71 4.81 -0.36 18.86
C GLY A 71 5.21 -1.83 18.72
N LEU A 72 4.38 -2.62 18.02
CA LEU A 72 4.74 -3.89 17.39
C LEU A 72 4.00 -3.99 16.03
N GLY A 73 4.62 -4.34 14.90
CA GLY A 73 6.01 -4.75 14.70
C GLY A 73 6.36 -5.23 13.28
N LYS A 74 5.62 -4.83 12.24
CA LYS A 74 5.56 -5.49 10.91
C LYS A 74 5.26 -4.46 9.82
N CYS A 75 5.93 -4.49 8.66
CA CYS A 75 5.72 -3.47 7.61
C CYS A 75 5.99 -4.01 6.20
N ILE A 76 5.45 -3.36 5.17
CA ILE A 76 5.75 -3.60 3.75
C ILE A 76 6.34 -2.35 3.10
N ARG A 77 7.02 -2.52 1.97
CA ARG A 77 7.72 -1.46 1.24
C ARG A 77 6.79 -0.34 0.80
N GLY A 78 7.20 0.92 0.99
CA GLY A 78 6.38 2.12 0.74
C GLY A 78 5.81 2.26 -0.67
N ASP A 79 6.52 1.76 -1.69
CA ASP A 79 6.06 1.78 -3.09
C ASP A 79 5.05 0.65 -3.45
N SER A 80 4.65 -0.16 -2.46
CA SER A 80 3.59 -1.17 -2.62
C SER A 80 2.24 -0.50 -2.88
N LEU A 81 1.57 -0.91 -3.95
CA LEU A 81 0.30 -0.35 -4.38
C LEU A 81 -0.85 -0.96 -3.57
N VAL A 82 -1.48 -0.15 -2.73
CA VAL A 82 -2.62 -0.55 -1.89
C VAL A 82 -3.93 -0.28 -2.62
N LEU A 83 -4.86 -1.21 -2.54
CA LEU A 83 -6.20 -1.05 -3.11
C LEU A 83 -7.08 -0.31 -2.09
N THR A 84 -7.50 0.91 -2.44
CA THR A 84 -8.26 1.79 -1.55
C THR A 84 -9.51 2.40 -2.19
N GLY A 85 -10.41 2.94 -1.37
CA GLY A 85 -11.57 3.73 -1.80
C GLY A 85 -11.23 5.07 -2.45
N GLU A 86 -9.95 5.47 -2.45
CA GLU A 86 -9.39 6.58 -3.22
C GLU A 86 -8.61 6.10 -4.47
N GLY A 87 -8.72 4.81 -4.80
CA GLY A 87 -8.03 4.15 -5.89
C GLY A 87 -6.76 3.43 -5.47
N ILE A 88 -5.93 3.08 -6.45
CA ILE A 88 -4.74 2.26 -6.25
C ILE A 88 -3.53 3.18 -6.10
N LYS A 89 -3.06 3.40 -4.87
CA LYS A 89 -1.96 4.33 -4.58
C LYS A 89 -0.81 3.62 -3.84
N PRO A 90 0.45 4.07 -3.98
CA PRO A 90 1.55 3.61 -3.14
C PRO A 90 1.23 3.81 -1.65
N LEU A 91 1.56 2.85 -0.78
CA LEU A 91 1.27 2.96 0.66
C LEU A 91 1.86 4.25 1.26
N GLN A 92 3.11 4.58 0.89
CA GLN A 92 3.78 5.79 1.37
C GLN A 92 3.06 7.10 1.02
N SER A 93 2.23 7.16 -0.04
CA SER A 93 1.52 8.40 -0.40
C SER A 93 0.28 8.68 0.48
N PHE A 94 0.00 7.82 1.45
CA PHE A 94 -0.99 8.07 2.50
C PHE A 94 -0.35 8.56 3.80
N ALA A 95 0.98 8.48 3.92
CA ALA A 95 1.71 9.15 4.99
C ALA A 95 1.87 10.65 4.65
N PRO A 96 1.76 11.54 5.64
CA PRO A 96 2.26 12.91 5.52
C PRO A 96 3.74 12.93 5.11
N ASP A 97 4.15 13.90 4.29
CA ASP A 97 5.53 13.99 3.77
C ASP A 97 6.57 14.20 4.89
N ASP A 98 6.14 14.80 6.00
CA ASP A 98 6.87 15.04 7.24
C ASP A 98 6.84 13.85 8.22
N LEU A 99 6.07 12.78 7.95
CA LEU A 99 5.98 11.63 8.86
C LEU A 99 7.36 10.94 9.01
N LEU A 100 7.95 11.11 10.19
CA LEU A 100 9.26 10.57 10.52
C LEU A 100 9.27 9.03 10.58
N PRO A 101 10.43 8.39 10.34
CA PRO A 101 10.62 6.97 10.63
C PRO A 101 10.20 6.61 12.05
N GLN A 102 9.54 5.45 12.20
CA GLN A 102 8.99 4.89 13.45
C GLN A 102 7.77 5.62 14.03
N HIS A 103 7.15 6.53 13.27
CA HIS A 103 5.96 7.28 13.70
C HIS A 103 4.69 6.83 12.97
N ALA A 104 3.52 7.12 13.56
CA ALA A 104 2.22 6.91 12.97
C ALA A 104 1.51 8.24 12.74
N ALA A 105 0.76 8.37 11.64
CA ALA A 105 -0.18 9.45 11.39
C ALA A 105 -1.61 8.89 11.34
N PRO A 106 -2.63 9.61 11.85
CA PRO A 106 -4.03 9.27 11.62
C PRO A 106 -4.36 9.17 10.14
N LEU A 107 -5.10 8.15 9.75
CA LEU A 107 -5.54 7.92 8.36
C LEU A 107 -6.88 7.20 8.35
N SER A 108 -7.88 7.79 7.69
CA SER A 108 -9.22 7.20 7.53
C SER A 108 -9.53 6.93 6.05
N VAL A 109 -8.93 5.87 5.51
CA VAL A 109 -9.06 5.45 4.10
C VAL A 109 -9.66 4.04 4.04
N ARG A 110 -10.66 3.84 3.20
CA ARG A 110 -11.26 2.51 2.99
C ARG A 110 -10.28 1.59 2.25
N VAL A 111 -10.03 0.41 2.78
CA VAL A 111 -9.16 -0.64 2.22
C VAL A 111 -9.90 -1.96 2.14
N ARG A 112 -9.49 -2.85 1.23
CA ARG A 112 -10.00 -4.23 1.16
C ARG A 112 -9.10 -5.15 1.98
N GLY A 113 -9.65 -5.83 2.99
CA GLY A 113 -9.03 -6.94 3.72
C GLY A 113 -9.58 -8.31 3.31
N VAL A 114 -9.21 -9.34 4.06
CA VAL A 114 -9.73 -10.72 3.90
C VAL A 114 -11.23 -10.79 4.18
N ASP A 115 -11.69 -10.08 5.22
CA ASP A 115 -13.07 -10.13 5.71
C ASP A 115 -14.01 -9.10 5.02
N GLY A 116 -13.51 -8.30 4.07
CA GLY A 116 -14.27 -7.28 3.35
C GLY A 116 -13.61 -5.90 3.32
N ASP A 117 -14.39 -4.85 3.02
CA ASP A 117 -13.93 -3.46 3.14
C ASP A 117 -13.88 -3.04 4.63
N ALA A 118 -12.85 -2.30 5.02
CA ALA A 118 -12.71 -1.65 6.33
C ALA A 118 -12.06 -0.28 6.18
N LEU A 119 -12.21 0.61 7.16
CA LEU A 119 -11.43 1.84 7.25
C LEU A 119 -10.07 1.56 7.91
N THR A 120 -9.01 2.22 7.43
CA THR A 120 -7.80 2.40 8.23
C THR A 120 -8.08 3.32 9.42
N SER A 121 -7.18 3.28 10.41
CA SER A 121 -7.14 4.27 11.50
C SER A 121 -5.85 5.08 11.50
N HIS A 122 -4.74 4.45 11.10
CA HIS A 122 -3.41 5.06 11.05
C HIS A 122 -2.58 4.46 9.92
N VAL A 123 -1.66 5.25 9.38
CA VAL A 123 -0.50 4.79 8.62
C VAL A 123 0.74 4.89 9.51
N PHE A 124 1.55 3.85 9.52
CA PHE A 124 2.82 3.80 10.24
C PHE A 124 3.96 3.83 9.23
N ARG A 125 4.95 4.69 9.43
CA ARG A 125 6.24 4.61 8.75
C ARG A 125 7.23 4.00 9.72
N ASN A 126 7.90 2.91 9.37
CA ASN A 126 8.90 2.28 10.23
C ASN A 126 10.35 2.68 9.87
N GLY A 127 10.56 3.22 8.68
CA GLY A 127 11.89 3.56 8.20
C GLY A 127 12.59 2.43 7.46
N ARG A 128 13.80 2.72 6.99
CA ARG A 128 14.61 1.79 6.18
C ARG A 128 15.09 0.59 7.00
N THR A 129 14.62 -0.60 6.60
CA THR A 129 14.78 -1.87 7.33
C THR A 129 15.09 -3.00 6.36
N ALA A 130 15.76 -4.06 6.83
CA ALA A 130 15.92 -5.30 6.08
C ALA A 130 14.55 -5.93 5.73
N THR A 131 14.42 -6.36 4.48
CA THR A 131 13.19 -6.88 3.89
C THR A 131 13.42 -8.23 3.22
N ILE A 132 12.32 -8.93 2.94
CA ILE A 132 12.27 -10.07 2.05
C ILE A 132 11.33 -9.72 0.91
N ARG A 133 11.84 -9.78 -0.33
CA ARG A 133 11.07 -9.68 -1.56
C ARG A 133 10.62 -11.07 -1.97
N LEU A 134 9.32 -11.30 -1.89
CA LEU A 134 8.62 -12.46 -2.43
C LEU A 134 8.25 -12.20 -3.88
N ARG A 135 8.54 -13.15 -4.77
CA ARG A 135 7.98 -13.25 -6.12
C ARG A 135 7.24 -14.58 -6.29
N THR A 136 6.08 -14.54 -6.93
CA THR A 136 5.27 -15.73 -7.23
C THR A 136 5.46 -16.20 -8.68
N ARG A 137 4.97 -17.41 -8.99
CA ARG A 137 5.11 -18.02 -10.33
C ARG A 137 4.34 -17.29 -11.42
N SER A 138 3.29 -16.56 -11.08
CA SER A 138 2.60 -15.68 -12.02
C SER A 138 3.20 -14.27 -12.07
N GLY A 139 4.25 -13.99 -11.29
CA GLY A 139 4.98 -12.73 -11.28
C GLY A 139 4.39 -11.66 -10.35
N PHE A 140 3.51 -12.00 -9.40
CA PHE A 140 3.16 -11.05 -8.34
C PHE A 140 4.34 -10.88 -7.39
N GLU A 141 4.56 -9.66 -6.89
CA GLU A 141 5.72 -9.32 -6.07
C GLU A 141 5.34 -8.43 -4.88
N ILE A 142 5.82 -8.77 -3.69
CA ILE A 142 5.71 -7.94 -2.49
C ILE A 142 7.04 -7.97 -1.73
N GLU A 143 7.36 -6.88 -1.05
CA GLU A 143 8.58 -6.74 -0.26
C GLU A 143 8.20 -6.16 1.11
N GLY A 144 8.68 -6.77 2.19
CA GLY A 144 8.34 -6.35 3.55
C GLY A 144 9.24 -6.98 4.60
N THR A 145 9.02 -6.64 5.87
CA THR A 145 9.81 -7.18 6.99
C THR A 145 9.63 -8.70 7.07
N SER A 146 10.68 -9.42 7.45
CA SER A 146 10.65 -10.91 7.47
C SER A 146 9.49 -11.49 8.28
N ASN A 147 9.10 -10.78 9.35
CA ASN A 147 8.01 -11.12 10.25
C ASN A 147 6.60 -10.69 9.77
N HIS A 148 6.48 -10.13 8.56
CA HIS A 148 5.23 -9.64 8.00
C HIS A 148 4.39 -10.82 7.47
N PRO A 149 3.18 -11.06 7.99
CA PRO A 149 2.36 -12.21 7.62
C PRO A 149 1.68 -12.05 6.26
N ILE A 150 1.86 -13.05 5.40
CA ILE A 150 1.10 -13.23 4.15
C ILE A 150 0.10 -14.37 4.34
N LEU A 151 -1.08 -14.26 3.72
CA LEU A 151 -2.08 -15.32 3.75
C LEU A 151 -1.63 -16.47 2.82
N VAL A 152 -1.40 -17.65 3.38
CA VAL A 152 -1.08 -18.89 2.65
C VAL A 152 -2.23 -19.90 2.74
N ALA A 153 -2.40 -20.72 1.71
CA ALA A 153 -3.25 -21.90 1.81
C ALA A 153 -2.48 -23.03 2.51
N THR A 154 -3.19 -23.80 3.34
CA THR A 154 -2.71 -25.04 3.98
C THR A 154 -3.77 -26.12 3.86
N GLU A 155 -3.45 -27.37 4.22
CA GLU A 155 -4.46 -28.44 4.31
C GLU A 155 -5.52 -28.21 5.40
N PHE A 156 -5.26 -27.27 6.32
CA PHE A 156 -6.20 -26.79 7.35
C PHE A 156 -6.93 -25.49 6.95
N GLY A 157 -6.81 -25.07 5.69
CA GLY A 157 -7.40 -23.84 5.14
C GLY A 157 -6.41 -22.67 5.06
N PRO A 158 -6.90 -21.46 4.75
CA PRO A 158 -6.08 -20.25 4.77
C PRO A 158 -5.49 -19.98 6.16
N ARG A 159 -4.19 -19.69 6.24
CA ARG A 159 -3.44 -19.36 7.46
C ARG A 159 -2.48 -18.20 7.19
N TRP A 160 -2.19 -17.41 8.21
CA TRP A 160 -1.18 -16.36 8.14
C TRP A 160 0.21 -16.94 8.37
N LYS A 161 1.15 -16.68 7.47
CA LYS A 161 2.54 -17.15 7.53
C LYS A 161 3.51 -16.02 7.16
N PRO A 162 4.39 -15.58 8.07
CA PRO A 162 5.40 -14.55 7.80
C PRO A 162 6.29 -14.80 6.59
N LEU A 163 6.73 -13.70 5.96
CA LEU A 163 7.50 -13.70 4.70
C LEU A 163 8.77 -14.57 4.75
N GLY A 164 9.55 -14.53 5.83
CA GLY A 164 10.78 -15.32 5.94
C GLY A 164 10.56 -16.82 6.07
N GLU A 165 9.37 -17.25 6.49
CA GLU A 165 9.03 -18.67 6.65
C GLU A 165 8.57 -19.32 5.34
N LEU A 166 8.29 -18.50 4.32
CA LEU A 166 7.78 -18.97 3.05
C LEU A 166 8.83 -19.83 2.33
N THR A 167 8.33 -20.77 1.55
CA THR A 167 9.12 -21.72 0.76
C THR A 167 8.50 -21.84 -0.62
N ALA A 168 9.27 -22.33 -1.61
CA ALA A 168 8.76 -22.59 -2.97
C ALA A 168 7.61 -23.63 -3.05
N ASN A 169 7.26 -24.27 -1.93
CA ASN A 169 6.13 -25.18 -1.81
C ASN A 169 4.83 -24.50 -1.34
N ASP A 170 4.92 -23.31 -0.72
CA ASP A 170 3.76 -22.58 -0.23
C ASP A 170 2.93 -21.98 -1.38
N PHE A 171 1.61 -21.93 -1.17
CA PHE A 171 0.67 -21.22 -2.03
C PHE A 171 0.19 -19.95 -1.29
N VAL A 172 0.45 -18.78 -1.85
CA VAL A 172 0.06 -17.48 -1.30
C VAL A 172 -1.24 -16.99 -1.94
N ALA A 173 -2.07 -16.27 -1.17
CA ALA A 173 -3.30 -15.66 -1.67
C ALA A 173 -2.99 -14.35 -2.40
N ILE A 174 -3.27 -14.34 -3.69
CA ILE A 174 -3.39 -13.12 -4.49
C ILE A 174 -4.87 -12.72 -4.54
N ALA A 175 -5.19 -11.49 -4.15
CA ALA A 175 -6.50 -10.90 -4.25
C ALA A 175 -6.90 -10.71 -5.72
N ARG A 176 -8.10 -11.18 -6.07
CA ARG A 176 -8.72 -10.97 -7.37
C ARG A 176 -10.17 -10.51 -7.24
N ASP A 177 -10.66 -9.79 -8.23
CA ASP A 177 -12.06 -9.35 -8.34
C ASP A 177 -12.54 -8.61 -7.07
N THR A 178 -11.69 -7.72 -6.53
CA THR A 178 -12.01 -6.98 -5.30
C THR A 178 -12.93 -5.79 -5.54
N GLN A 179 -12.84 -5.22 -6.74
CA GLN A 179 -13.67 -4.10 -7.23
C GLN A 179 -13.64 -2.85 -6.34
N LEU A 180 -12.59 -2.68 -5.54
CA LEU A 180 -12.33 -1.45 -4.80
C LEU A 180 -11.60 -0.47 -5.71
N TRP A 181 -12.24 0.67 -5.99
CA TRP A 181 -11.80 1.70 -6.92
C TRP A 181 -11.98 3.09 -6.31
N GLY A 182 -11.33 4.09 -6.91
CA GLY A 182 -11.39 5.48 -6.46
C GLY A 182 -12.56 6.28 -7.03
N GLN A 183 -12.53 7.59 -6.80
CA GLN A 183 -13.60 8.54 -7.14
C GLN A 183 -13.30 9.30 -8.45
N PRO A 184 -14.31 9.90 -9.11
CA PRO A 184 -14.10 10.68 -10.33
C PRO A 184 -13.12 11.86 -10.11
N VAL A 185 -11.95 11.78 -10.73
CA VAL A 185 -10.93 12.84 -10.66
C VAL A 185 -11.43 14.06 -11.43
N GLN A 186 -11.59 15.19 -10.74
CA GLN A 186 -11.96 16.47 -11.35
C GLN A 186 -10.76 17.06 -12.11
N ILE A 187 -11.03 17.82 -13.16
CA ILE A 187 -10.01 18.48 -13.98
C ILE A 187 -10.13 19.99 -13.77
N ASP A 188 -9.33 20.50 -12.84
CA ASP A 188 -9.05 21.93 -12.75
C ASP A 188 -7.80 22.23 -13.59
N PHE A 189 -8.02 22.50 -14.88
CA PHE A 189 -6.96 22.88 -15.81
C PHE A 189 -7.41 24.06 -16.64
N GLN A 190 -6.67 25.17 -16.53
CA GLN A 190 -6.89 26.35 -17.35
C GLN A 190 -5.97 26.31 -18.59
N PRO A 191 -6.52 26.34 -19.81
CA PRO A 191 -5.70 26.47 -21.02
C PRO A 191 -4.97 27.80 -21.01
N ASP A 192 -3.72 27.82 -21.50
CA ASP A 192 -3.11 29.11 -21.82
C ASP A 192 -3.84 29.69 -23.03
N GLU A 193 -4.19 30.97 -22.97
CA GLU A 193 -4.65 31.74 -24.12
C GLU A 193 -3.52 31.99 -25.16
N LEU A 194 -2.44 31.20 -25.16
CA LEU A 194 -1.30 31.29 -26.07
C LEU A 194 -1.69 30.76 -27.47
N ARG A 195 -2.42 31.64 -28.15
CA ARG A 195 -3.18 31.51 -29.41
C ARG A 195 -2.45 30.74 -30.53
N PRO A 196 -2.89 29.51 -30.87
CA PRO A 196 -2.47 28.83 -32.10
C PRO A 196 -3.17 29.42 -33.35
N ALA A 197 -4.42 29.89 -33.19
CA ALA A 197 -5.22 30.51 -34.26
C ALA A 197 -4.64 31.85 -34.74
N ALA A 198 -3.88 32.54 -33.88
CA ALA A 198 -3.21 33.80 -34.20
C ALA A 198 -1.95 33.61 -35.07
N ARG A 199 -1.86 32.58 -35.92
CA ARG A 199 -0.78 32.45 -36.92
C ARG A 199 -1.29 32.64 -38.34
N SER A 200 -2.32 31.93 -38.80
CA SER A 200 -2.93 32.22 -40.12
C SER A 200 -3.66 33.56 -40.12
N VAL A 201 -4.57 33.79 -39.15
CA VAL A 201 -5.36 35.02 -39.07
C VAL A 201 -4.50 36.26 -38.76
N ARG A 202 -3.41 36.13 -37.96
CA ARG A 202 -2.40 37.21 -37.87
C ARG A 202 -1.66 37.37 -39.20
N THR A 203 -1.21 36.30 -39.85
CA THR A 203 -0.44 36.43 -41.09
C THR A 203 -1.30 37.11 -42.15
N GLU A 204 -2.56 36.70 -42.32
CA GLU A 204 -3.51 37.30 -43.25
C GLU A 204 -3.84 38.76 -42.90
N ARG A 205 -4.27 39.08 -41.67
CA ARG A 205 -4.54 40.49 -41.29
C ARG A 205 -3.30 41.38 -41.34
N ARG A 206 -2.13 40.86 -40.96
CA ARG A 206 -0.85 41.58 -41.02
C ARG A 206 -0.35 41.71 -42.45
N VAL A 207 -0.64 40.75 -43.32
CA VAL A 207 -0.39 40.84 -44.76
C VAL A 207 -1.30 41.85 -45.41
N ALA A 208 -2.60 41.89 -45.08
CA ALA A 208 -3.51 42.93 -45.57
C ALA A 208 -3.05 44.34 -45.15
N ALA A 209 -2.87 44.58 -43.85
CA ALA A 209 -2.44 45.90 -43.36
C ALA A 209 -1.04 46.32 -43.88
N LEU A 210 -0.12 45.37 -44.06
CA LEU A 210 1.19 45.62 -44.67
C LEU A 210 1.06 45.89 -46.18
N TYR A 211 0.20 45.14 -46.87
CA TYR A 211 -0.10 45.32 -48.28
C TYR A 211 -0.72 46.69 -48.54
N ASP A 212 -1.69 47.12 -47.75
CA ASP A 212 -2.32 48.44 -47.85
C ASP A 212 -1.30 49.55 -47.59
N SER A 213 -0.48 49.41 -46.54
CA SER A 213 0.58 50.36 -46.21
C SER A 213 1.66 50.48 -47.28
N LEU A 214 2.09 49.35 -47.87
CA LEU A 214 3.02 49.35 -49.02
C LEU A 214 2.35 49.91 -50.28
N THR A 215 1.06 49.64 -50.49
CA THR A 215 0.29 50.17 -51.63
C THR A 215 0.18 51.68 -51.57
N GLN A 216 -0.13 52.22 -50.38
CA GLN A 216 -0.17 53.66 -50.13
C GLN A 216 1.22 54.31 -50.23
N HIS A 217 2.28 53.61 -49.80
CA HIS A 217 3.65 54.12 -49.87
C HIS A 217 4.22 54.15 -51.30
N TYR A 218 3.95 53.13 -52.12
CA TYR A 218 4.45 53.04 -53.49
C TYR A 218 3.49 53.58 -54.56
N GLY A 219 2.25 53.94 -54.20
CA GLY A 219 1.21 54.37 -55.15
C GLY A 219 0.74 53.26 -56.11
N ARG A 220 1.07 51.99 -55.81
CA ARG A 220 0.76 50.79 -56.60
C ARG A 220 0.77 49.57 -55.70
N ALA A 221 0.12 48.49 -56.13
CA ALA A 221 0.23 47.20 -55.47
C ALA A 221 1.72 46.76 -55.29
N PRO A 222 2.10 46.20 -54.13
CA PRO A 222 3.43 45.63 -53.92
C PRO A 222 3.60 44.33 -54.74
N SER A 223 4.86 44.00 -55.03
CA SER A 223 5.26 42.68 -55.49
C SER A 223 5.32 41.68 -54.33
N GLY A 224 5.26 40.38 -54.64
CA GLY A 224 5.40 39.34 -53.61
C GLY A 224 6.71 39.44 -52.82
N ALA A 225 7.79 39.83 -53.50
CA ALA A 225 9.11 40.03 -52.90
C ALA A 225 9.12 41.19 -51.89
N GLU A 226 8.60 42.37 -52.27
CA GLU A 226 8.46 43.55 -51.39
C GLU A 226 7.66 43.21 -50.12
N LEU A 227 6.55 42.49 -50.28
CA LEU A 227 5.69 42.06 -49.19
C LEU A 227 6.40 41.07 -48.23
N GLU A 228 7.17 40.12 -48.77
CA GLU A 228 7.94 39.14 -47.96
C GLU A 228 9.04 39.81 -47.12
N TYR A 229 9.82 40.73 -47.69
CA TYR A 229 10.88 41.45 -46.97
C TYR A 229 10.31 42.35 -45.87
N ALA A 230 9.24 43.09 -46.19
CA ALA A 230 8.54 43.94 -45.25
C ALA A 230 7.93 43.14 -44.08
N TYR A 231 7.52 41.89 -44.34
CA TYR A 231 6.98 40.98 -43.32
C TYR A 231 8.05 40.33 -42.45
N ALA A 232 9.18 39.94 -43.03
CA ALA A 232 10.15 39.04 -42.39
C ALA A 232 11.40 39.74 -41.82
N GLY A 233 11.78 40.93 -42.31
CA GLY A 233 12.88 41.71 -41.75
C GLY A 233 14.29 41.17 -42.09
N ARG A 234 14.88 41.72 -43.15
CA ARG A 234 16.28 41.58 -43.61
C ARG A 234 16.92 40.20 -43.83
N ASN A 235 16.45 39.07 -43.27
CA ASN A 235 17.23 37.81 -43.33
C ASN A 235 16.52 36.49 -43.68
N HIS A 236 15.18 36.39 -43.75
CA HIS A 236 14.50 35.14 -44.16
C HIS A 236 13.33 35.40 -45.13
N VAL A 237 13.19 34.57 -46.16
CA VAL A 237 12.01 34.53 -47.04
C VAL A 237 10.94 33.66 -46.38
N ASN A 238 9.68 34.09 -46.38
CA ASN A 238 8.57 33.32 -45.80
C ASN A 238 7.45 33.09 -46.83
N PRO A 239 7.44 31.94 -47.54
CA PRO A 239 6.47 31.65 -48.62
C PRO A 239 4.99 31.69 -48.19
N SER A 240 4.71 31.57 -46.88
CA SER A 240 3.34 31.67 -46.36
C SER A 240 2.73 33.07 -46.48
N VAL A 241 3.54 34.11 -46.72
CA VAL A 241 3.12 35.50 -46.92
C VAL A 241 2.43 35.70 -48.28
N VAL A 242 3.07 35.28 -49.37
CA VAL A 242 2.46 35.34 -50.71
C VAL A 242 1.25 34.42 -50.79
N ALA A 243 1.29 33.25 -50.14
CA ALA A 243 0.14 32.36 -50.02
C ALA A 243 -1.00 32.94 -49.16
N ALA A 244 -0.74 33.89 -48.25
CA ALA A 244 -1.78 34.64 -47.52
C ALA A 244 -2.38 35.75 -48.39
N ALA A 245 -1.55 36.55 -49.08
CA ALA A 245 -2.03 37.59 -49.99
C ALA A 245 -2.95 37.03 -51.09
N LYS A 246 -2.55 35.91 -51.72
CA LYS A 246 -3.36 35.21 -52.72
C LYS A 246 -4.70 34.69 -52.17
N ARG A 247 -4.74 34.22 -50.92
CA ARG A 247 -5.98 33.77 -50.25
C ARG A 247 -6.91 34.92 -49.86
N LEU A 248 -6.38 36.13 -49.72
CA LEU A 248 -7.14 37.37 -49.49
C LEU A 248 -7.58 38.07 -50.78
N GLY A 249 -7.22 37.54 -51.95
CA GLY A 249 -7.54 38.19 -53.24
C GLY A 249 -6.75 39.46 -53.53
N LEU A 250 -5.65 39.72 -52.82
CA LEU A 250 -4.85 40.93 -52.97
C LEU A 250 -3.94 40.83 -54.22
N PRO A 251 -4.05 41.74 -55.21
CA PRO A 251 -3.29 41.64 -56.45
C PRO A 251 -1.80 41.97 -56.24
N LEU A 252 -0.89 41.19 -56.82
CA LEU A 252 0.56 41.40 -56.71
C LEU A 252 1.14 41.78 -58.07
N VAL A 253 2.11 42.70 -58.09
CA VAL A 253 2.80 43.12 -59.32
C VAL A 253 4.02 42.23 -59.56
N ASP A 254 4.11 41.62 -60.75
CA ASP A 254 5.27 40.83 -61.13
C ASP A 254 6.46 41.71 -61.60
N GLY A 255 7.66 41.35 -61.16
CA GLY A 255 8.88 41.60 -61.95
C GLY A 255 9.68 42.89 -61.76
N ARG A 256 9.79 43.49 -60.56
CA ARG A 256 10.82 44.53 -60.28
C ARG A 256 11.65 44.24 -59.02
N ARG A 257 12.95 44.56 -59.08
CA ARG A 257 13.93 44.30 -58.00
C ARG A 257 13.90 45.36 -56.90
N PHE A 258 14.31 44.94 -55.70
CA PHE A 258 14.34 45.70 -54.45
C PHE A 258 14.99 47.08 -54.50
N GLN A 259 14.40 48.03 -53.76
CA GLN A 259 15.08 49.22 -53.24
C GLN A 259 14.94 49.32 -51.72
N ASN A 260 16.03 49.72 -51.04
CA ASN A 260 16.20 49.61 -49.60
C ASN A 260 15.64 50.82 -48.82
N SER A 261 14.37 50.80 -48.39
CA SER A 261 13.94 51.60 -47.21
C SER A 261 12.59 51.16 -46.62
N LEU A 262 12.61 50.32 -45.58
CA LEU A 262 11.40 49.85 -44.87
C LEU A 262 11.64 49.71 -43.34
N SER A 263 12.17 50.75 -42.71
CA SER A 263 12.68 50.69 -41.33
C SER A 263 11.77 51.24 -40.22
N LYS A 264 10.52 51.68 -40.50
CA LYS A 264 9.72 52.48 -39.55
C LYS A 264 8.21 52.16 -39.43
N ILE A 265 7.77 50.90 -39.48
CA ILE A 265 6.33 50.57 -39.29
C ILE A 265 6.12 49.43 -38.26
N ARG A 266 5.32 49.72 -37.21
CA ARG A 266 4.76 48.73 -36.26
C ARG A 266 3.40 49.22 -35.71
N PRO A 267 2.31 48.46 -35.92
CA PRO A 267 1.08 48.59 -35.15
C PRO A 267 0.79 47.34 -34.28
N THR A 268 0.27 47.57 -33.08
CA THR A 268 -0.24 46.55 -32.14
C THR A 268 -1.75 46.69 -31.99
N ILE A 269 -2.51 45.64 -32.32
CA ILE A 269 -3.95 45.53 -32.03
C ILE A 269 -4.25 44.08 -31.59
N ASP A 270 -5.17 43.94 -30.63
CA ASP A 270 -5.53 42.68 -30.01
C ASP A 270 -6.78 42.02 -30.62
N VAL A 271 -6.92 40.70 -30.47
CA VAL A 271 -8.05 39.91 -31.02
C VAL A 271 -8.34 38.71 -30.09
N PRO A 272 -9.61 38.42 -29.72
CA PRO A 272 -9.96 37.34 -28.79
C PRO A 272 -9.58 35.94 -29.32
N ALA A 273 -9.31 35.02 -28.40
CA ALA A 273 -8.96 33.64 -28.71
C ALA A 273 -10.20 32.73 -28.87
N PRO A 274 -10.14 31.65 -29.67
CA PRO A 274 -11.13 30.58 -29.61
C PRO A 274 -11.03 29.84 -28.26
N VAL A 275 -12.17 29.60 -27.63
CA VAL A 275 -12.25 28.98 -26.30
C VAL A 275 -11.90 27.49 -26.39
N TRP A 276 -10.80 27.10 -25.76
CA TRP A 276 -10.43 25.69 -25.60
C TRP A 276 -11.28 25.09 -24.48
N GLN A 277 -12.16 24.16 -24.81
CA GLN A 277 -13.04 23.53 -23.81
C GLN A 277 -12.25 22.48 -23.01
N THR A 278 -12.66 22.24 -21.76
CA THR A 278 -12.05 21.27 -20.86
C THR A 278 -13.16 20.41 -20.24
N PRO A 279 -13.09 19.07 -20.31
CA PRO A 279 -14.07 18.24 -19.61
C PRO A 279 -13.88 18.37 -18.10
N ALA A 280 -14.97 18.52 -17.34
CA ALA A 280 -14.92 18.78 -15.90
C ALA A 280 -14.25 17.67 -15.07
N SER A 281 -14.21 16.44 -15.59
CA SER A 281 -13.63 15.28 -14.90
C SER A 281 -13.00 14.29 -15.88
N LEU A 282 -11.98 13.56 -15.42
CA LEU A 282 -11.33 12.50 -16.18
C LEU A 282 -12.32 11.37 -16.47
N ASN A 283 -12.64 11.19 -17.76
CA ASN A 283 -13.61 10.23 -18.26
C ASN A 283 -12.94 9.11 -19.08
N PRO A 284 -13.67 8.02 -19.44
CA PRO A 284 -13.08 6.88 -20.15
C PRO A 284 -12.47 7.21 -21.51
N ASP A 285 -12.95 8.22 -22.22
CA ASP A 285 -12.45 8.63 -23.53
C ASP A 285 -11.12 9.41 -23.42
N LEU A 286 -11.03 10.34 -22.46
CA LEU A 286 -9.77 11.00 -22.15
C LEU A 286 -8.73 10.02 -21.59
N ALA A 287 -9.16 9.06 -20.77
CA ALA A 287 -8.30 7.98 -20.30
C ALA A 287 -7.83 7.06 -21.44
N TYR A 288 -8.67 6.80 -22.44
CA TYR A 288 -8.28 6.06 -23.66
C TYR A 288 -7.15 6.78 -24.42
N LEU A 289 -7.24 8.11 -24.59
CA LEU A 289 -6.14 8.91 -25.16
C LEU A 289 -4.86 8.82 -24.32
N MET A 290 -4.97 8.84 -22.98
CA MET A 290 -3.83 8.63 -22.08
C MET A 290 -3.21 7.23 -22.25
N GLY A 291 -4.04 6.19 -22.42
CA GLY A 291 -3.59 4.82 -22.70
C GLY A 291 -2.80 4.71 -24.00
N LEU A 292 -3.32 5.28 -25.08
CA LEU A 292 -2.63 5.36 -26.37
C LEU A 292 -1.30 6.15 -26.28
N LEU A 293 -1.27 7.23 -25.49
CA LEU A 293 -0.03 7.99 -25.25
C LEU A 293 0.99 7.20 -24.41
N VAL A 294 0.54 6.36 -23.47
CA VAL A 294 1.45 5.45 -22.74
C VAL A 294 1.94 4.34 -23.65
N GLY A 295 1.18 3.85 -24.63
CA GLY A 295 1.67 2.93 -25.66
C GLY A 295 2.54 3.62 -26.71
N ASP A 296 1.91 4.07 -27.80
CA ASP A 296 2.52 4.64 -29.01
C ASP A 296 2.90 6.13 -28.90
N GLY A 297 2.68 6.77 -27.75
CA GLY A 297 2.90 8.20 -27.57
C GLY A 297 4.35 8.63 -27.33
N HIS A 298 4.64 9.85 -27.78
CA HIS A 298 5.87 10.59 -27.57
C HIS A 298 5.59 12.00 -27.03
N PHE A 299 6.47 12.51 -26.17
CA PHE A 299 6.47 13.89 -25.67
C PHE A 299 7.80 14.57 -26.05
N GLU A 300 7.74 15.81 -26.56
CA GLU A 300 8.93 16.60 -26.87
C GLU A 300 9.76 16.89 -25.60
N LYS A 301 11.08 16.64 -25.66
CA LYS A 301 11.99 16.82 -24.52
C LYS A 301 12.44 18.28 -24.35
N GLY A 302 12.74 18.67 -23.11
CA GLY A 302 13.41 19.95 -22.81
C GLY A 302 12.54 21.20 -22.90
N SER A 303 11.22 21.06 -23.06
CA SER A 303 10.26 22.17 -23.04
C SER A 303 9.40 22.10 -21.77
N ALA A 304 9.17 23.25 -21.13
CA ALA A 304 8.14 23.40 -20.09
C ALA A 304 6.70 23.25 -20.64
N MET A 305 6.56 23.31 -21.97
CA MET A 305 5.30 23.07 -22.71
C MET A 305 5.55 22.02 -23.80
N PRO A 306 5.70 20.73 -23.45
CA PRO A 306 5.96 19.70 -24.44
C PRO A 306 4.72 19.47 -25.29
N ALA A 307 4.86 19.56 -26.62
CA ALA A 307 3.85 18.95 -27.49
C ALA A 307 3.98 17.43 -27.39
N CYS A 308 2.85 16.73 -27.48
CA CYS A 308 2.83 15.27 -27.59
C CYS A 308 2.28 14.84 -28.95
N ASP A 309 2.58 13.61 -29.33
CA ASP A 309 2.10 12.98 -30.54
C ASP A 309 1.99 11.46 -30.40
N ILE A 310 1.07 10.89 -31.17
CA ILE A 310 0.91 9.44 -31.35
C ILE A 310 1.32 9.11 -32.79
N THR A 311 2.08 8.03 -32.97
CA THR A 311 2.46 7.53 -34.29
C THR A 311 1.81 6.17 -34.52
N THR A 312 0.81 6.09 -35.40
CA THR A 312 0.05 4.84 -35.60
C THR A 312 -0.42 4.70 -37.05
N SER A 313 -0.34 3.49 -37.58
CA SER A 313 -0.83 3.12 -38.91
C SER A 313 -2.30 2.70 -38.93
N GLU A 314 -2.96 2.59 -37.77
CA GLU A 314 -4.34 2.08 -37.64
C GLU A 314 -5.38 3.21 -37.86
N PRO A 315 -6.17 3.19 -38.95
CA PRO A 315 -7.11 4.27 -39.26
C PRO A 315 -8.25 4.40 -38.25
N GLN A 316 -8.63 3.30 -37.57
CA GLN A 316 -9.63 3.34 -36.51
C GLN A 316 -9.13 4.17 -35.30
N ILE A 317 -7.86 3.99 -34.87
CA ILE A 317 -7.26 4.83 -33.82
C ILE A 317 -7.21 6.29 -34.27
N GLN A 318 -6.79 6.57 -35.50
CA GLN A 318 -6.70 7.94 -36.02
C GLN A 318 -8.07 8.65 -35.99
N SER A 319 -9.13 7.94 -36.39
CA SER A 319 -10.50 8.45 -36.41
C SER A 319 -11.04 8.67 -35.00
N GLU A 320 -10.84 7.69 -34.09
CA GLU A 320 -11.29 7.76 -32.70
C GLU A 320 -10.58 8.88 -31.92
N VAL A 321 -9.27 9.05 -32.11
CA VAL A 321 -8.51 10.16 -31.52
C VAL A 321 -9.05 11.52 -31.98
N CYS A 322 -9.35 11.69 -33.27
CA CYS A 322 -9.95 12.92 -33.79
C CYS A 322 -11.38 13.14 -33.27
N ARG A 323 -12.20 12.08 -33.15
CA ARG A 323 -13.55 12.12 -32.57
C ARG A 323 -13.51 12.60 -31.12
N ILE A 324 -12.73 11.93 -30.27
CA ILE A 324 -12.60 12.27 -28.85
C ILE A 324 -12.11 13.70 -28.67
N CYS A 325 -11.10 14.14 -29.43
CA CYS A 325 -10.62 15.52 -29.33
C CYS A 325 -11.69 16.56 -29.71
N GLN A 326 -12.45 16.29 -30.78
CA GLN A 326 -13.51 17.18 -31.24
C GLN A 326 -14.66 17.29 -30.22
N GLU A 327 -15.08 16.17 -29.62
CA GLU A 327 -16.17 16.13 -28.65
C GLU A 327 -15.78 16.70 -27.27
N GLN A 328 -14.59 16.35 -26.76
CA GLN A 328 -14.17 16.70 -25.40
C GLN A 328 -13.56 18.11 -25.28
N PHE A 329 -12.99 18.64 -26.37
CA PHE A 329 -12.20 19.88 -26.34
C PHE A 329 -12.56 20.88 -27.45
N GLY A 330 -13.42 20.51 -28.40
CA GLY A 330 -13.82 21.38 -29.52
C GLY A 330 -12.77 21.58 -30.63
N TRP A 331 -11.69 20.78 -30.68
CA TRP A 331 -10.63 20.89 -31.70
C TRP A 331 -10.13 19.52 -32.15
N GLN A 332 -9.58 19.44 -33.37
CA GLN A 332 -8.96 18.21 -33.90
C GLN A 332 -7.43 18.30 -33.95
N PRO A 333 -6.70 17.21 -33.63
CA PRO A 333 -5.26 17.15 -33.75
C PRO A 333 -4.80 17.10 -35.20
N ARG A 334 -3.55 17.52 -35.44
CA ARG A 334 -2.98 17.55 -36.80
C ARG A 334 -2.41 16.18 -37.16
N VAL A 335 -3.16 15.42 -37.94
CA VAL A 335 -2.66 14.19 -38.59
C VAL A 335 -1.72 14.58 -39.73
N ARG A 336 -0.49 14.05 -39.71
CA ARG A 336 0.47 14.17 -40.82
C ARG A 336 0.76 12.80 -41.42
N MET A 337 0.44 12.67 -42.71
CA MET A 337 0.77 11.49 -43.51
C MET A 337 2.22 11.57 -44.02
N TYR A 338 2.88 10.43 -44.13
CA TYR A 338 4.22 10.30 -44.71
C TYR A 338 4.26 9.10 -45.65
N PRO A 339 4.98 9.14 -46.79
CA PRO A 339 5.00 8.01 -47.73
C PRO A 339 5.60 6.72 -47.16
N ASN A 340 6.68 6.86 -46.36
CA ASN A 340 7.50 5.73 -45.92
C ASN A 340 7.53 5.55 -44.39
N ARG A 341 6.58 6.15 -43.65
CA ARG A 341 6.50 6.11 -42.18
C ARG A 341 5.03 6.16 -41.73
N PRO A 342 4.66 5.58 -40.58
CA PRO A 342 3.29 5.66 -40.08
C PRO A 342 2.83 7.12 -39.89
N PRO A 343 1.53 7.40 -40.07
CA PRO A 343 0.95 8.70 -39.76
C PRO A 343 1.23 9.17 -38.32
N ARG A 344 1.48 10.46 -38.17
CA ARG A 344 1.77 11.11 -36.89
C ARG A 344 0.66 12.08 -36.53
N ILE A 345 -0.05 11.81 -35.44
CA ILE A 345 -1.11 12.66 -34.87
C ILE A 345 -0.44 13.60 -33.87
N ARG A 346 -0.35 14.90 -34.20
CA ARG A 346 0.27 15.91 -33.31
C ARG A 346 -0.79 16.72 -32.57
N PHE A 347 -0.68 16.74 -31.24
CA PHE A 347 -1.58 17.46 -30.35
C PHE A 347 -1.12 18.91 -30.10
N SER A 348 -1.98 19.70 -29.43
CA SER A 348 -1.69 21.06 -28.99
C SER A 348 -0.85 21.09 -27.70
N GLN A 349 -0.19 22.22 -27.44
CA GLN A 349 0.56 22.40 -26.18
C GLN A 349 -0.35 22.41 -24.94
N ASN A 350 -1.57 22.97 -25.03
CA ASN A 350 -2.55 22.90 -23.95
C ASN A 350 -2.95 21.46 -23.63
N PHE A 351 -3.14 20.61 -24.65
CA PHE A 351 -3.36 19.18 -24.43
C PHE A 351 -2.15 18.49 -23.79
N GLY A 352 -0.92 18.81 -24.24
CA GLY A 352 0.31 18.33 -23.58
C GLY A 352 0.40 18.71 -22.10
N ARG A 353 0.07 19.97 -21.76
CA ARG A 353 0.01 20.46 -20.37
C ARG A 353 -1.07 19.77 -19.54
N LEU A 354 -2.27 19.56 -20.09
CA LEU A 354 -3.32 18.78 -19.44
C LEU A 354 -2.86 17.34 -19.15
N MET A 355 -2.19 16.70 -20.10
CA MET A 355 -1.64 15.35 -19.88
C MET A 355 -0.64 15.33 -18.70
N LEU A 356 0.24 16.33 -18.58
CA LEU A 356 1.14 16.47 -17.43
C LEU A 356 0.38 16.70 -16.11
N ALA A 357 -0.64 17.56 -16.11
CA ALA A 357 -1.50 17.80 -14.93
C ALA A 357 -2.22 16.53 -14.47
N LEU A 358 -2.64 15.67 -15.40
CA LEU A 358 -3.20 14.34 -15.15
C LEU A 358 -2.15 13.26 -14.83
N GLY A 359 -0.90 13.64 -14.61
CA GLY A 359 0.16 12.76 -14.13
C GLY A 359 0.95 11.99 -15.19
N MET A 360 0.77 12.29 -16.48
CA MET A 360 1.70 11.80 -17.52
C MET A 360 3.07 12.44 -17.34
N ARG A 361 4.14 11.76 -17.78
CA ARG A 361 5.51 12.27 -17.69
C ARG A 361 6.26 12.06 -19.01
N PRO A 362 7.14 12.99 -19.45
CA PRO A 362 7.90 12.89 -20.69
C PRO A 362 9.13 11.96 -20.54
N VAL A 363 8.87 10.70 -20.21
CA VAL A 363 9.88 9.69 -19.81
C VAL A 363 10.24 8.72 -20.94
N LEU A 364 11.33 7.96 -20.77
CA LEU A 364 11.70 6.88 -21.69
C LEU A 364 10.75 5.68 -21.57
N ALA A 365 10.72 4.81 -22.58
CA ALA A 365 9.82 3.65 -22.63
C ALA A 365 9.98 2.66 -21.45
N GLY A 366 11.16 2.59 -20.83
CA GLY A 366 11.41 1.77 -19.63
C GLY A 366 10.92 2.39 -18.31
N GLU A 367 10.59 3.68 -18.31
CA GLU A 367 10.17 4.47 -17.15
C GLU A 367 8.67 4.79 -17.16
N LYS A 368 7.96 4.43 -18.24
CA LYS A 368 6.51 4.61 -18.38
C LYS A 368 5.77 3.92 -17.22
N THR A 369 4.65 4.51 -16.79
CA THR A 369 3.82 4.07 -15.65
C THR A 369 2.35 4.36 -15.96
N ILE A 370 1.43 3.76 -15.22
CA ILE A 370 0.02 4.19 -15.24
C ILE A 370 -0.05 5.56 -14.52
N PRO A 371 -0.63 6.61 -15.13
CA PRO A 371 -0.75 7.91 -14.50
C PRO A 371 -1.54 7.85 -13.20
N HIS A 372 -1.10 8.58 -12.18
CA HIS A 372 -1.72 8.53 -10.84
C HIS A 372 -3.20 8.91 -10.87
N ALA A 373 -3.62 9.85 -11.72
CA ALA A 373 -5.01 10.23 -11.90
C ALA A 373 -5.87 9.06 -12.42
N VAL A 374 -5.33 8.21 -13.30
CA VAL A 374 -6.00 7.00 -13.77
C VAL A 374 -6.13 5.99 -12.62
N LEU A 375 -5.04 5.72 -11.88
CA LEU A 375 -5.07 4.79 -10.75
C LEU A 375 -6.00 5.24 -9.62
N ALA A 376 -6.19 6.55 -9.43
CA ALA A 376 -7.12 7.15 -8.48
C ALA A 376 -8.59 7.17 -8.94
N SER A 377 -8.87 6.79 -10.20
CA SER A 377 -10.20 6.94 -10.81
C SER A 377 -11.12 5.71 -10.64
N PRO A 378 -12.42 5.82 -10.97
CA PRO A 378 -13.35 4.70 -10.97
C PRO A 378 -13.04 3.68 -12.08
N ALA A 379 -13.54 2.45 -11.92
CA ALA A 379 -13.36 1.33 -12.84
C ALA A 379 -13.55 1.67 -14.33
N ALA A 380 -14.54 2.49 -14.68
CA ALA A 380 -14.81 2.87 -16.08
C ALA A 380 -13.66 3.66 -16.73
N VAL A 381 -13.01 4.55 -15.96
CA VAL A 381 -11.89 5.36 -16.42
C VAL A 381 -10.64 4.50 -16.58
N VAL A 382 -10.37 3.65 -15.59
CA VAL A 382 -9.27 2.68 -15.61
C VAL A 382 -9.42 1.71 -16.80
N ARG A 383 -10.65 1.25 -17.07
CA ARG A 383 -10.98 0.44 -18.26
C ARG A 383 -10.65 1.21 -19.55
N GLY A 384 -11.05 2.47 -19.66
CA GLY A 384 -10.75 3.31 -20.83
C GLY A 384 -9.25 3.42 -21.09
N PHE A 385 -8.45 3.65 -20.04
CA PHE A 385 -6.99 3.64 -20.14
C PHE A 385 -6.43 2.29 -20.59
N LEU A 386 -6.89 1.17 -20.01
CA LEU A 386 -6.45 -0.16 -20.42
C LEU A 386 -6.80 -0.46 -21.87
N GLN A 387 -7.99 -0.09 -22.34
CA GLN A 387 -8.38 -0.22 -23.74
C GLN A 387 -7.39 0.53 -24.66
N GLY A 388 -7.03 1.77 -24.34
CA GLY A 388 -6.08 2.55 -25.14
C GLY A 388 -4.68 1.95 -25.15
N LEU A 389 -4.20 1.50 -23.98
CA LEU A 389 -2.90 0.85 -23.85
C LEU A 389 -2.83 -0.49 -24.62
N PHE A 390 -3.91 -1.28 -24.59
CA PHE A 390 -3.99 -2.56 -25.29
C PHE A 390 -4.31 -2.41 -26.79
N ASP A 391 -4.98 -1.34 -27.22
CA ASP A 391 -5.14 -1.02 -28.64
C ASP A 391 -3.82 -0.59 -29.29
N ALA A 392 -2.93 0.06 -28.56
CA ALA A 392 -1.54 0.30 -28.98
C ALA A 392 -0.68 -0.98 -28.91
N ASP A 393 -0.23 -1.38 -27.72
CA ASP A 393 0.88 -2.33 -27.54
C ASP A 393 0.49 -3.83 -27.53
N ALA A 394 -0.77 -4.15 -27.23
CA ALA A 394 -1.18 -5.54 -27.03
C ALA A 394 -1.57 -6.26 -28.32
N HIS A 395 -1.34 -7.57 -28.34
CA HIS A 395 -1.72 -8.47 -29.42
C HIS A 395 -2.72 -9.50 -28.89
N ALA A 396 -3.80 -9.73 -29.64
CA ALA A 396 -4.75 -10.80 -29.37
C ALA A 396 -4.58 -11.90 -30.42
N TRP A 397 -4.48 -13.15 -29.96
CA TRP A 397 -4.14 -14.31 -30.78
C TRP A 397 -5.35 -15.25 -30.89
N PRO A 398 -6.31 -14.96 -31.79
CA PRO A 398 -7.61 -15.65 -31.88
C PRO A 398 -7.50 -17.17 -32.03
N ASN A 399 -6.47 -17.64 -32.72
CA ASN A 399 -6.23 -19.07 -32.98
C ASN A 399 -5.52 -19.79 -31.82
N GLN A 400 -4.96 -19.05 -30.86
CA GLN A 400 -4.13 -19.59 -29.77
C GLN A 400 -4.74 -19.35 -28.37
N GLY A 401 -5.78 -18.52 -28.26
CA GLY A 401 -6.61 -18.42 -27.06
C GLY A 401 -6.09 -17.47 -25.97
N TYR A 402 -5.29 -16.47 -26.33
CA TYR A 402 -4.71 -15.51 -25.37
C TYR A 402 -4.56 -14.09 -25.93
N VAL A 403 -4.38 -13.15 -25.01
CA VAL A 403 -3.94 -11.76 -25.23
C VAL A 403 -2.57 -11.60 -24.59
N ASP A 404 -1.62 -10.97 -25.27
CA ASP A 404 -0.35 -10.58 -24.68
C ASP A 404 -0.02 -9.08 -24.85
N PHE A 405 0.48 -8.47 -23.78
CA PHE A 405 0.95 -7.09 -23.74
C PHE A 405 2.44 -7.09 -23.43
N VAL A 406 3.24 -6.36 -24.20
CA VAL A 406 4.71 -6.32 -24.08
C VAL A 406 5.16 -4.88 -23.89
N THR A 407 5.99 -4.62 -22.88
CA THR A 407 6.54 -3.29 -22.61
C THR A 407 7.99 -3.36 -22.13
N LYS A 408 8.73 -2.25 -22.24
CA LYS A 408 10.07 -2.12 -21.61
C LYS A 408 9.98 -1.78 -20.13
N SER A 409 8.85 -1.23 -19.66
CA SER A 409 8.70 -0.82 -18.27
C SER A 409 8.20 -1.97 -17.39
N ALA A 410 9.07 -2.49 -16.53
CA ALA A 410 8.69 -3.45 -15.49
C ALA A 410 7.66 -2.88 -14.51
N ARG A 411 7.72 -1.57 -14.25
CA ARG A 411 6.77 -0.88 -13.37
C ARG A 411 5.37 -0.81 -14.00
N LEU A 412 5.27 -0.46 -15.29
CA LEU A 412 4.00 -0.48 -16.03
C LEU A 412 3.42 -1.90 -16.09
N ALA A 413 4.24 -2.92 -16.39
CA ALA A 413 3.79 -4.31 -16.40
C ALA A 413 3.26 -4.76 -15.01
N ARG A 414 3.92 -4.35 -13.92
CA ARG A 414 3.45 -4.62 -12.54
C ARG A 414 2.14 -3.90 -12.23
N GLU A 415 2.04 -2.61 -12.55
CA GLU A 415 0.83 -1.79 -12.36
C GLU A 415 -0.36 -2.36 -13.14
N VAL A 416 -0.19 -2.66 -14.43
CA VAL A 416 -1.22 -3.28 -15.28
C VAL A 416 -1.65 -4.65 -14.73
N GLN A 417 -0.72 -5.49 -14.27
CA GLN A 417 -1.06 -6.79 -13.66
C GLN A 417 -1.94 -6.64 -12.41
N ILE A 418 -1.61 -5.71 -11.52
CA ILE A 418 -2.39 -5.45 -10.29
C ILE A 418 -3.79 -4.91 -10.63
N VAL A 419 -3.89 -3.99 -11.59
CA VAL A 419 -5.17 -3.46 -12.06
C VAL A 419 -6.04 -4.56 -12.69
N LEU A 420 -5.47 -5.40 -13.56
CA LEU A 420 -6.17 -6.55 -14.15
C LEU A 420 -6.67 -7.53 -13.07
N ALA A 421 -5.84 -7.84 -12.06
CA ALA A 421 -6.24 -8.68 -10.95
C ALA A 421 -7.43 -8.08 -10.16
N ASN A 422 -7.47 -6.75 -9.97
CA ASN A 422 -8.62 -6.08 -9.37
C ASN A 422 -9.90 -6.20 -10.21
N PHE A 423 -9.77 -6.22 -11.55
CA PHE A 423 -10.85 -6.58 -12.49
C PHE A 423 -11.15 -8.09 -12.55
N GLY A 424 -10.48 -8.94 -11.75
CA GLY A 424 -10.68 -10.39 -11.73
C GLY A 424 -9.92 -11.18 -12.81
N ILE A 425 -9.01 -10.52 -13.55
CA ILE A 425 -8.24 -11.09 -14.66
C ILE A 425 -6.81 -11.36 -14.20
N ILE A 426 -6.40 -12.62 -14.12
CA ILE A 426 -5.03 -12.99 -13.74
C ILE A 426 -4.14 -13.01 -14.98
N ALA A 427 -3.26 -12.02 -15.09
CA ALA A 427 -2.18 -11.98 -16.07
C ALA A 427 -0.90 -12.61 -15.50
N LEU A 428 -0.22 -13.45 -16.27
CA LEU A 428 1.12 -13.98 -15.98
C LEU A 428 2.18 -12.97 -16.45
N ARG A 429 3.04 -12.48 -15.55
CA ARG A 429 4.18 -11.61 -15.91
C ARG A 429 5.46 -12.43 -16.09
N THR A 430 6.01 -12.41 -17.31
CA THR A 430 7.28 -13.06 -17.68
C THR A 430 8.22 -12.08 -18.38
N GLU A 431 9.48 -12.47 -18.50
CA GLU A 431 10.49 -11.70 -19.23
C GLU A 431 10.70 -12.30 -20.63
N LYS A 432 10.91 -11.43 -21.62
CA LYS A 432 11.08 -11.80 -23.04
C LYS A 432 12.28 -11.06 -23.61
N VAL A 433 13.33 -11.78 -23.97
CA VAL A 433 14.53 -11.20 -24.60
C VAL A 433 14.32 -11.17 -26.12
N VAL A 434 14.43 -9.98 -26.72
CA VAL A 434 14.30 -9.76 -28.17
C VAL A 434 15.50 -8.94 -28.64
N LYS A 435 16.31 -9.50 -29.54
CA LYS A 435 17.52 -8.85 -30.10
C LYS A 435 18.45 -8.27 -29.01
N GLY A 436 18.67 -9.02 -27.94
CA GLY A 436 19.52 -8.62 -26.82
C GLY A 436 18.91 -7.61 -25.84
N GLN A 437 17.65 -7.19 -26.01
CA GLN A 437 16.94 -6.34 -25.06
C GLN A 437 15.84 -7.13 -24.33
N THR A 438 15.77 -6.96 -23.01
CA THR A 438 14.73 -7.57 -22.17
C THR A 438 13.47 -6.71 -22.16
N TYR A 439 12.33 -7.36 -22.36
CA TYR A 439 10.99 -6.79 -22.25
C TYR A 439 10.20 -7.57 -21.20
N GLN A 440 9.18 -6.93 -20.64
CA GLN A 440 8.23 -7.51 -19.70
C GLN A 440 6.94 -7.81 -20.47
N GLN A 441 6.49 -9.07 -20.40
CA GLN A 441 5.31 -9.56 -21.10
C GLN A 441 4.25 -9.96 -20.07
N LEU A 442 3.03 -9.46 -20.26
CA LEU A 442 1.84 -9.95 -19.58
C LEU A 442 1.09 -10.89 -20.52
N PHE A 443 0.90 -12.13 -20.09
CA PHE A 443 0.15 -13.15 -20.82
C PHE A 443 -1.20 -13.41 -20.14
N ILE A 444 -2.29 -13.29 -20.88
CA ILE A 444 -3.67 -13.47 -20.41
C ILE A 444 -4.31 -14.57 -21.25
N GLY A 445 -4.48 -15.77 -20.70
CA GLY A 445 -4.95 -16.95 -21.45
C GLY A 445 -6.04 -17.74 -20.74
N GLY A 446 -6.72 -18.62 -21.47
CA GLY A 446 -7.79 -19.45 -20.91
C GLY A 446 -8.98 -18.62 -20.43
N ARG A 447 -9.51 -18.90 -19.23
CA ARG A 447 -10.69 -18.19 -18.70
C ARG A 447 -10.42 -16.70 -18.46
N ASP A 448 -9.18 -16.33 -18.12
CA ASP A 448 -8.79 -14.93 -17.92
C ASP A 448 -8.81 -14.13 -19.24
N ALA A 449 -8.58 -14.78 -20.40
CA ALA A 449 -8.74 -14.14 -21.70
C ALA A 449 -10.22 -13.85 -21.99
N GLU A 450 -11.11 -14.80 -21.72
CA GLU A 450 -12.56 -14.59 -21.84
C GLU A 450 -13.02 -13.41 -20.93
N LEU A 451 -12.57 -13.39 -19.67
CA LEU A 451 -12.84 -12.30 -18.74
C LEU A 451 -12.25 -10.96 -19.21
N PHE A 452 -11.09 -10.95 -19.87
CA PHE A 452 -10.52 -9.74 -20.47
C PHE A 452 -11.44 -9.18 -21.57
N PHE A 453 -11.89 -10.00 -22.52
CA PHE A 453 -12.79 -9.56 -23.59
C PHE A 453 -14.18 -9.12 -23.09
N GLU A 454 -14.65 -9.73 -21.99
CA GLU A 454 -15.93 -9.40 -21.32
C GLU A 454 -15.85 -8.09 -20.52
N ARG A 455 -14.79 -7.90 -19.71
CA ARG A 455 -14.71 -6.84 -18.70
C ARG A 455 -13.89 -5.62 -19.11
N ILE A 456 -12.96 -5.77 -20.06
CA ILE A 456 -12.09 -4.71 -20.58
C ILE A 456 -12.30 -4.51 -22.08
N GLY A 457 -12.05 -5.54 -22.88
CA GLY A 457 -12.12 -5.52 -24.33
C GLY A 457 -11.11 -4.58 -25.00
N PHE A 458 -11.36 -4.33 -26.28
CA PHE A 458 -10.64 -3.40 -27.16
C PHE A 458 -11.64 -2.40 -27.75
N ARG A 459 -11.23 -1.17 -28.09
CA ARG A 459 -12.06 -0.31 -28.95
C ARG A 459 -11.86 -0.61 -30.43
N LEU A 460 -10.69 -1.13 -30.80
CA LEU A 460 -10.47 -1.65 -32.15
C LEU A 460 -11.35 -2.86 -32.44
N GLU A 461 -12.29 -2.69 -33.36
CA GLU A 461 -13.26 -3.72 -33.76
C GLU A 461 -12.55 -5.00 -34.20
N ARG A 462 -11.46 -4.86 -34.97
CA ARG A 462 -10.64 -5.99 -35.44
C ARG A 462 -10.01 -6.78 -34.28
N LYS A 463 -9.60 -6.12 -33.20
CA LYS A 463 -9.08 -6.81 -32.00
C LYS A 463 -10.24 -7.38 -31.19
N GLN A 464 -11.32 -6.63 -30.96
CA GLN A 464 -12.47 -7.07 -30.18
C GLN A 464 -13.16 -8.31 -30.80
N ALA A 465 -13.28 -8.37 -32.13
CA ALA A 465 -13.85 -9.51 -32.85
C ALA A 465 -13.08 -10.84 -32.61
N GLN A 466 -11.79 -10.77 -32.25
CA GLN A 466 -10.98 -11.95 -31.94
C GLN A 466 -11.43 -12.66 -30.65
N GLY A 467 -12.18 -11.98 -29.76
CA GLY A 467 -12.80 -12.61 -28.60
C GLY A 467 -13.83 -13.67 -28.96
N ALA A 468 -14.49 -13.55 -30.13
CA ALA A 468 -15.50 -14.51 -30.57
C ALA A 468 -14.92 -15.91 -30.88
N SER A 469 -13.65 -16.00 -31.28
CA SER A 469 -13.00 -17.29 -31.59
C SER A 469 -12.49 -18.02 -30.34
N LEU A 470 -12.46 -17.37 -29.17
CA LEU A 470 -12.10 -18.00 -27.89
C LEU A 470 -13.08 -19.11 -27.46
N LYS A 471 -14.28 -19.19 -28.06
CA LYS A 471 -15.36 -20.13 -27.72
C LYS A 471 -15.06 -21.63 -27.97
N ARG A 472 -13.84 -22.00 -28.36
CA ARG A 472 -13.39 -23.40 -28.32
C ARG A 472 -12.88 -23.67 -26.91
N PRO A 473 -13.41 -24.68 -26.18
CA PRO A 473 -13.08 -24.86 -24.77
C PRO A 473 -11.56 -24.99 -24.62
N PRO A 474 -10.92 -24.15 -23.79
CA PRO A 474 -9.47 -24.21 -23.62
C PRO A 474 -9.10 -25.63 -23.18
N ARG A 475 -8.15 -26.26 -23.89
CA ARG A 475 -7.66 -27.60 -23.56
C ARG A 475 -6.86 -27.53 -22.25
N GLY A 476 -7.57 -27.60 -21.13
CA GLY A 476 -7.00 -27.61 -19.79
C GLY A 476 -7.72 -26.67 -18.83
N VAL A 477 -7.59 -26.98 -17.54
CA VAL A 477 -8.13 -26.16 -16.46
C VAL A 477 -7.34 -24.84 -16.36
N SER A 478 -8.03 -23.70 -16.22
CA SER A 478 -7.36 -22.42 -16.01
C SER A 478 -6.51 -22.46 -14.73
N ARG A 479 -5.20 -22.26 -14.87
CA ARG A 479 -4.25 -22.34 -13.73
C ARG A 479 -4.56 -21.31 -12.65
N SER A 480 -5.16 -20.18 -13.04
CA SER A 480 -5.69 -19.11 -12.18
C SER A 480 -6.84 -19.52 -11.27
N ASP A 481 -7.52 -20.65 -11.50
CA ASP A 481 -8.62 -21.12 -10.65
C ASP A 481 -8.28 -22.36 -9.81
N ARG A 482 -7.00 -22.72 -9.71
CA ARG A 482 -6.53 -23.85 -8.92
C ARG A 482 -6.91 -23.71 -7.44
N VAL A 483 -7.36 -24.82 -6.84
CA VAL A 483 -7.62 -24.98 -5.41
C VAL A 483 -6.58 -25.96 -4.83
N PRO A 484 -5.59 -25.49 -4.05
CA PRO A 484 -4.66 -26.35 -3.33
C PRO A 484 -5.38 -27.33 -2.38
N TRP A 485 -4.86 -28.55 -2.21
CA TRP A 485 -5.44 -29.66 -1.40
C TRP A 485 -6.89 -30.08 -1.70
N GLY A 486 -7.55 -29.50 -2.71
CA GLY A 486 -8.96 -29.79 -3.01
C GLY A 486 -9.22 -31.26 -3.35
N ASP A 487 -8.24 -31.96 -3.89
CA ASP A 487 -8.25 -33.39 -4.19
C ASP A 487 -8.29 -34.22 -2.90
N ARG A 488 -7.39 -33.94 -1.95
CA ARG A 488 -7.34 -34.62 -0.65
C ARG A 488 -8.60 -34.35 0.18
N LEU A 489 -9.08 -33.11 0.21
CA LEU A 489 -10.27 -32.72 0.95
C LEU A 489 -11.54 -33.38 0.37
N LEU A 490 -11.67 -33.43 -0.96
CA LEU A 490 -12.76 -34.18 -1.62
C LEU A 490 -12.68 -35.69 -1.37
N ALA A 491 -11.48 -36.27 -1.34
CA ALA A 491 -11.29 -37.68 -1.02
C ALA A 491 -11.71 -37.99 0.43
N GLN A 492 -11.36 -37.14 1.40
CA GLN A 492 -11.82 -37.24 2.79
C GLN A 492 -13.35 -37.14 2.89
N LEU A 493 -13.97 -36.17 2.23
CA LEU A 493 -15.43 -36.02 2.22
C LEU A 493 -16.12 -37.25 1.62
N PHE A 494 -15.63 -37.74 0.49
CA PHE A 494 -16.13 -38.97 -0.13
C PHE A 494 -16.01 -40.18 0.81
N ASP A 495 -14.87 -40.35 1.48
CA ASP A 495 -14.69 -41.48 2.41
C ASP A 495 -15.50 -41.36 3.70
N SER A 496 -15.79 -40.14 4.17
CA SER A 496 -16.65 -39.89 5.34
C SER A 496 -18.13 -40.20 5.10
N THR A 497 -18.58 -40.33 3.85
CA THR A 497 -19.99 -40.53 3.49
C THR A 497 -20.28 -41.86 2.80
N ARG A 498 -19.44 -42.89 3.03
CA ARG A 498 -19.68 -44.25 2.55
C ARG A 498 -20.96 -44.86 3.17
N PRO A 499 -21.62 -45.84 2.53
CA PRO A 499 -21.27 -46.47 1.25
C PRO A 499 -21.72 -45.67 0.02
N HIS A 500 -21.05 -45.91 -1.11
CA HIS A 500 -21.30 -45.26 -2.40
C HIS A 500 -21.51 -46.26 -3.53
N SER A 501 -22.17 -45.85 -4.61
CA SER A 501 -22.33 -46.68 -5.81
C SER A 501 -21.00 -46.88 -6.55
N HIS A 502 -20.84 -48.03 -7.22
CA HIS A 502 -19.62 -48.35 -7.98
C HIS A 502 -19.29 -47.28 -9.04
N ALA A 503 -20.31 -46.71 -9.70
CA ALA A 503 -20.14 -45.63 -10.66
C ALA A 503 -19.58 -44.34 -10.03
N LEU A 504 -19.92 -44.05 -8.76
CA LEU A 504 -19.39 -42.89 -8.04
C LEU A 504 -17.95 -43.12 -7.57
N TYR A 505 -17.64 -44.33 -7.07
CA TYR A 505 -16.25 -44.74 -6.77
C TYR A 505 -15.33 -44.53 -7.98
N LYS A 506 -15.75 -45.01 -9.18
CA LYS A 506 -14.98 -44.85 -10.42
C LYS A 506 -14.76 -43.38 -10.82
N LYS A 507 -15.70 -42.47 -10.51
CA LYS A 507 -15.53 -41.03 -10.73
C LYS A 507 -14.53 -40.38 -9.75
N PHE A 508 -14.47 -40.88 -8.52
CA PHE A 508 -13.59 -40.37 -7.45
C PHE A 508 -12.19 -41.00 -7.43
N GLU A 509 -11.91 -42.09 -8.16
CA GLU A 509 -10.56 -42.66 -8.27
C GLU A 509 -9.49 -41.61 -8.63
N HIS A 510 -9.76 -40.80 -9.64
CA HIS A 510 -8.87 -39.71 -10.07
C HIS A 510 -8.63 -38.65 -8.98
N VAL A 511 -9.68 -38.33 -8.21
CA VAL A 511 -9.59 -37.41 -7.06
C VAL A 511 -8.66 -38.01 -5.99
N LYS A 512 -8.78 -39.31 -5.70
CA LYS A 512 -7.91 -40.01 -4.74
C LYS A 512 -6.47 -40.17 -5.20
N ARG A 513 -6.25 -40.31 -6.51
CA ARG A 513 -4.91 -40.40 -7.12
C ARG A 513 -4.21 -39.04 -7.22
N GLY A 514 -4.93 -37.92 -7.05
CA GLY A 514 -4.38 -36.56 -7.20
C GLY A 514 -3.96 -36.24 -8.64
N ASP A 515 -4.43 -37.01 -9.63
CA ASP A 515 -3.99 -36.94 -11.04
C ASP A 515 -4.66 -35.81 -11.84
N ARG A 516 -5.61 -35.09 -11.23
CA ARG A 516 -6.36 -33.98 -11.84
C ARG A 516 -6.14 -32.67 -11.10
N LEU A 517 -5.92 -31.59 -11.86
CA LEU A 517 -5.88 -30.25 -11.31
C LEU A 517 -7.28 -29.82 -10.87
N MET A 518 -7.47 -29.59 -9.58
CA MET A 518 -8.72 -29.12 -9.00
C MET A 518 -8.89 -27.62 -9.23
N SER A 519 -9.91 -27.22 -9.98
CA SER A 519 -10.45 -25.85 -9.99
C SER A 519 -11.67 -25.73 -9.09
N ARG A 520 -12.14 -24.51 -8.81
CA ARG A 520 -13.40 -24.30 -8.06
C ARG A 520 -14.58 -24.92 -8.78
N ALA A 521 -14.63 -24.79 -10.11
CA ALA A 521 -15.67 -25.42 -10.93
C ALA A 521 -15.65 -26.96 -10.82
N THR A 522 -14.47 -27.57 -10.88
CA THR A 522 -14.30 -29.03 -10.69
C THR A 522 -14.68 -29.46 -9.28
N VAL A 523 -14.25 -28.72 -8.25
CA VAL A 523 -14.59 -28.97 -6.85
C VAL A 523 -16.11 -28.91 -6.63
N ALA A 524 -16.77 -27.86 -7.12
CA ALA A 524 -18.22 -27.72 -7.05
C ALA A 524 -18.95 -28.84 -7.79
N ALA A 525 -18.44 -29.30 -8.95
CA ALA A 525 -19.01 -30.42 -9.68
C ALA A 525 -18.92 -31.74 -8.90
N TYR A 526 -17.80 -32.01 -8.23
CA TYR A 526 -17.64 -33.20 -7.38
C TYR A 526 -18.47 -33.13 -6.09
N LEU A 527 -18.57 -31.95 -5.45
CA LEU A 527 -19.41 -31.75 -4.26
C LEU A 527 -20.89 -32.03 -4.53
N ARG A 528 -21.41 -31.69 -5.72
CA ARG A 528 -22.80 -32.01 -6.13
C ARG A 528 -23.08 -33.52 -6.28
N LEU A 529 -22.06 -34.36 -6.30
CA LEU A 529 -22.20 -35.81 -6.35
C LEU A 529 -22.18 -36.47 -4.97
N LEU A 530 -21.94 -35.69 -3.90
CA LEU A 530 -21.91 -36.17 -2.52
C LEU A 530 -23.24 -35.84 -1.81
N PRO A 531 -23.65 -36.62 -0.79
CA PRO A 531 -24.87 -36.34 -0.03
C PRO A 531 -24.72 -35.07 0.82
N ALA A 532 -25.83 -34.40 1.10
CA ALA A 532 -25.86 -33.13 1.84
C ALA A 532 -25.22 -33.19 3.25
N SER A 533 -25.04 -34.39 3.83
CA SER A 533 -24.33 -34.58 5.09
C SER A 533 -22.88 -34.06 5.08
N VAL A 534 -22.23 -33.93 3.91
CA VAL A 534 -20.89 -33.31 3.79
C VAL A 534 -20.85 -31.86 4.26
N HIS A 535 -21.99 -31.14 4.27
CA HIS A 535 -22.03 -29.73 4.67
C HIS A 535 -21.66 -29.50 6.14
N ALA A 536 -21.86 -30.49 7.01
CA ALA A 536 -21.45 -30.43 8.42
C ALA A 536 -19.97 -30.81 8.66
N HIS A 537 -19.30 -31.43 7.68
CA HIS A 537 -17.97 -32.01 7.88
C HIS A 537 -16.85 -30.92 7.89
N PRO A 538 -15.87 -30.97 8.81
CA PRO A 538 -14.81 -29.95 8.91
C PRO A 538 -14.05 -29.72 7.59
N ALA A 539 -13.72 -30.78 6.85
CA ALA A 539 -13.06 -30.68 5.55
C ALA A 539 -13.85 -29.86 4.50
N LYS A 540 -15.18 -29.80 4.60
CA LYS A 540 -16.01 -28.97 3.71
C LYS A 540 -15.82 -27.49 4.01
N ARG A 541 -15.76 -27.09 5.29
CA ARG A 541 -15.49 -25.70 5.71
C ARG A 541 -14.10 -25.24 5.27
N ILE A 542 -13.11 -26.13 5.39
CA ILE A 542 -11.74 -25.89 4.90
C ILE A 542 -11.74 -25.69 3.37
N LEU A 543 -12.40 -26.60 2.65
CA LEU A 543 -12.52 -26.55 1.19
C LEU A 543 -13.22 -25.28 0.70
N ASP A 544 -14.27 -24.83 1.40
CA ASP A 544 -14.98 -23.58 1.08
C ASP A 544 -14.09 -22.34 1.27
N ALA A 545 -13.31 -22.29 2.36
CA ALA A 545 -12.36 -21.21 2.61
C ALA A 545 -11.22 -21.18 1.56
N LEU A 546 -10.75 -22.34 1.10
CA LEU A 546 -9.80 -22.44 -0.01
C LEU A 546 -10.45 -22.11 -1.38
N CYS A 547 -11.75 -22.38 -1.54
CA CYS A 547 -12.52 -22.03 -2.73
C CYS A 547 -13.00 -20.57 -2.76
N HIS A 548 -12.68 -19.72 -1.78
CA HIS A 548 -13.11 -18.32 -1.73
C HIS A 548 -12.85 -17.60 -3.08
N PRO A 549 -13.84 -16.89 -3.65
CA PRO A 549 -13.78 -16.42 -5.04
C PRO A 549 -12.70 -15.37 -5.26
N GLN A 550 -12.40 -14.53 -4.25
CA GLN A 550 -11.42 -13.46 -4.34
C GLN A 550 -9.97 -13.92 -4.12
N PHE A 551 -9.71 -15.23 -3.91
CA PHE A 551 -8.34 -15.74 -3.81
C PHE A 551 -7.89 -16.40 -5.12
N PHE A 552 -6.77 -15.94 -5.68
CA PHE A 552 -5.96 -16.69 -6.60
C PHE A 552 -4.79 -17.30 -5.82
N TRP A 553 -4.72 -18.64 -5.76
CA TRP A 553 -3.63 -19.33 -5.09
C TRP A 553 -2.43 -19.52 -6.01
N ASP A 554 -1.45 -18.63 -5.88
CA ASP A 554 -0.21 -18.70 -6.64
C ASP A 554 0.91 -19.34 -5.80
N ARG A 555 1.88 -19.98 -6.45
CA ARG A 555 3.04 -20.52 -5.75
C ARG A 555 4.11 -19.46 -5.56
N VAL A 556 4.79 -19.52 -4.43
CA VAL A 556 6.10 -18.89 -4.25
C VAL A 556 7.05 -19.40 -5.34
N ASP A 557 7.78 -18.49 -5.97
CA ASP A 557 8.79 -18.78 -6.99
C ASP A 557 10.18 -18.48 -6.46
N SER A 558 10.37 -17.27 -5.89
CA SER A 558 11.62 -16.88 -5.24
C SER A 558 11.39 -15.94 -4.05
N LEU A 559 12.34 -15.97 -3.13
CA LEU A 559 12.46 -15.09 -1.97
C LEU A 559 13.87 -14.51 -1.99
N GLN A 560 14.01 -13.20 -1.86
CA GLN A 560 15.29 -12.49 -1.94
C GLN A 560 15.39 -11.52 -0.77
N ALA A 561 16.52 -11.50 -0.07
CA ALA A 561 16.80 -10.47 0.92
C ALA A 561 16.91 -9.10 0.23
N GLY A 562 16.46 -8.05 0.91
CA GLY A 562 16.49 -6.67 0.45
C GLY A 562 16.60 -5.68 1.60
N GLU A 563 16.54 -4.40 1.28
CA GLU A 563 16.35 -3.33 2.24
C GLU A 563 15.48 -2.24 1.62
N ALA A 564 14.47 -1.78 2.34
CA ALA A 564 13.56 -0.73 1.86
C ALA A 564 13.02 0.13 2.99
N ASP A 565 12.56 1.35 2.65
CA ASP A 565 11.70 2.13 3.54
C ASP A 565 10.32 1.46 3.61
N VAL A 566 9.93 1.06 4.81
CA VAL A 566 8.76 0.20 5.04
C VAL A 566 7.72 0.88 5.93
N TYR A 567 6.46 0.62 5.63
CA TYR A 567 5.26 1.24 6.17
C TYR A 567 4.21 0.17 6.49
N ASP A 568 3.20 0.50 7.30
CA ASP A 568 2.09 -0.40 7.60
C ASP A 568 0.77 0.38 7.76
N PHE A 569 -0.36 -0.31 7.64
CA PHE A 569 -1.67 0.25 7.96
C PHE A 569 -2.24 -0.40 9.21
N THR A 570 -2.70 0.42 10.16
CA THR A 570 -3.55 -0.07 11.24
C THR A 570 -4.97 -0.13 10.74
N VAL A 571 -5.45 -1.35 10.44
CA VAL A 571 -6.82 -1.64 9.97
C VAL A 571 -7.64 -2.29 11.09
N PRO A 572 -8.46 -1.52 11.80
CA PRO A 572 -9.43 -2.05 12.75
C PRO A 572 -10.36 -3.15 12.19
N GLY A 573 -10.80 -4.05 13.05
CA GLY A 573 -11.77 -5.10 12.72
C GLY A 573 -11.22 -6.17 11.76
N ALA A 574 -11.18 -5.87 10.47
CA ALA A 574 -10.75 -6.75 9.37
C ALA A 574 -9.25 -7.09 9.39
N ARG A 575 -8.44 -6.32 10.16
CA ARG A 575 -7.03 -6.62 10.50
C ARG A 575 -6.10 -6.89 9.32
N SER A 576 -6.51 -6.51 8.13
CA SER A 576 -5.81 -6.85 6.89
C SER A 576 -6.16 -5.89 5.77
N PHE A 577 -5.22 -5.75 4.83
CA PHE A 577 -5.38 -4.96 3.61
C PHE A 577 -4.68 -5.61 2.42
N VAL A 578 -5.14 -5.32 1.20
CA VAL A 578 -4.53 -5.80 -0.05
C VAL A 578 -3.52 -4.79 -0.58
N ALA A 579 -2.25 -5.23 -0.72
CA ALA A 579 -1.16 -4.46 -1.32
C ALA A 579 -0.35 -5.30 -2.31
N ASN A 580 -0.04 -4.76 -3.49
CA ASN A 580 0.52 -5.49 -4.65
C ASN A 580 -0.23 -6.79 -5.02
N GLY A 581 -1.50 -6.90 -4.62
CA GLY A 581 -2.30 -8.11 -4.74
C GLY A 581 -2.21 -9.09 -3.57
N PHE A 582 -1.35 -8.91 -2.56
CA PHE A 582 -1.27 -9.81 -1.40
C PHE A 582 -2.09 -9.29 -0.23
N PHE A 583 -2.60 -10.19 0.61
CA PHE A 583 -3.21 -9.84 1.90
C PHE A 583 -2.13 -9.77 3.01
N ASN A 584 -2.24 -8.77 3.89
CA ASN A 584 -1.26 -8.37 4.93
C ASN A 584 -1.96 -8.35 6.33
N HIS A 585 -1.29 -8.53 7.49
CA HIS A 585 -2.00 -8.69 8.81
C HIS A 585 -1.28 -8.26 10.13
N ASN A 586 -2.06 -7.80 11.13
CA ASN A 586 -1.59 -7.16 12.38
C ASN A 586 -1.77 -8.09 13.64
N THR A 587 -0.92 -8.04 14.70
CA THR A 587 -1.00 -9.02 15.85
C THR A 587 -0.51 -8.45 17.19
N THR A 588 -1.16 -8.85 18.30
CA THR A 588 -1.09 -8.25 19.66
C THR A 588 -1.00 -9.28 20.83
N LEU A 589 -0.72 -8.79 22.06
CA LEU A 589 -0.56 -9.60 23.31
C LEU A 589 -1.78 -10.46 23.68
N SER A 590 -2.98 -10.08 23.25
CA SER A 590 -4.22 -10.85 23.45
C SER A 590 -4.15 -12.29 22.92
N HIS A 591 -3.29 -12.55 21.93
CA HIS A 591 -3.07 -13.89 21.40
C HIS A 591 -2.32 -14.83 22.37
N VAL A 592 -1.46 -14.32 23.26
CA VAL A 592 -0.83 -15.14 24.31
C VAL A 592 -1.89 -15.61 25.31
N VAL A 593 -2.76 -14.69 25.74
CA VAL A 593 -3.89 -15.00 26.64
C VAL A 593 -4.86 -15.98 25.98
N GLY A 594 -5.13 -15.83 24.67
CA GLY A 594 -5.93 -16.79 23.90
C GLY A 594 -5.33 -18.18 23.83
N ASN A 595 -4.03 -18.30 23.53
CA ASN A 595 -3.31 -19.57 23.53
C ASN A 595 -3.39 -20.27 24.89
N GLU A 596 -3.11 -19.52 25.97
CA GLU A 596 -3.18 -20.02 27.34
C GLU A 596 -4.58 -20.52 27.70
N MET A 597 -5.63 -19.74 27.39
CA MET A 597 -7.02 -20.11 27.69
C MET A 597 -7.62 -21.16 26.74
N GLY A 598 -6.94 -21.50 25.63
CA GLY A 598 -7.51 -22.30 24.54
C GLY A 598 -8.67 -21.58 23.82
N ALA A 599 -8.70 -20.26 23.88
CA ALA A 599 -9.82 -19.39 23.50
C ALA A 599 -9.63 -18.75 22.11
N THR A 600 -10.72 -18.51 21.38
CA THR A 600 -10.65 -17.76 20.11
C THR A 600 -10.57 -16.26 20.38
N VAL A 601 -9.55 -15.59 19.83
CA VAL A 601 -9.38 -14.14 19.97
C VAL A 601 -9.99 -13.38 18.79
N ARG A 602 -11.06 -12.64 19.05
CA ARG A 602 -11.73 -11.73 18.11
C ARG A 602 -11.34 -10.29 18.41
N VAL A 603 -10.37 -9.76 17.66
CA VAL A 603 -9.88 -8.37 17.77
C VAL A 603 -10.78 -7.40 16.99
N THR A 604 -10.99 -6.22 17.57
CA THR A 604 -11.52 -4.99 16.97
C THR A 604 -10.76 -3.79 17.58
N SER A 605 -11.16 -2.54 17.30
CA SER A 605 -10.66 -1.37 18.04
C SER A 605 -11.76 -0.36 18.34
N GLY A 606 -11.54 0.52 19.31
CA GLY A 606 -12.49 1.57 19.70
C GLY A 606 -13.00 2.39 18.52
N PRO A 607 -12.12 2.96 17.66
CA PRO A 607 -12.52 3.71 16.47
C PRO A 607 -13.28 2.90 15.41
N ALA A 608 -13.23 1.56 15.44
CA ALA A 608 -13.96 0.71 14.49
C ALA A 608 -15.46 0.58 14.81
N ILE A 609 -15.87 0.93 16.03
CA ILE A 609 -17.21 0.66 16.53
C ILE A 609 -17.96 1.99 16.62
N GLU A 610 -18.58 2.36 15.51
CA GLU A 610 -19.30 3.63 15.38
C GLU A 610 -20.66 3.61 16.09
N ARG A 611 -21.38 2.48 16.07
CA ARG A 611 -22.75 2.38 16.59
C ARG A 611 -22.94 1.19 17.52
N ALA A 612 -23.88 1.36 18.45
CA ALA A 612 -24.37 0.33 19.38
C ALA A 612 -24.67 -1.03 18.70
N GLY A 613 -25.26 -1.00 17.49
CA GLY A 613 -25.57 -2.19 16.71
C GLY A 613 -24.35 -2.95 16.20
N ASP A 614 -23.23 -2.27 15.94
CA ASP A 614 -21.99 -2.87 15.45
C ASP A 614 -21.36 -3.73 16.56
N LEU A 615 -21.33 -3.20 17.78
CA LEU A 615 -20.90 -3.95 18.97
C LEU A 615 -21.84 -5.13 19.26
N ALA A 616 -23.15 -4.90 19.25
CA ALA A 616 -24.15 -5.95 19.47
C ALA A 616 -23.95 -7.13 18.51
N ALA A 617 -23.74 -6.85 17.21
CA ALA A 617 -23.50 -7.88 16.20
C ALA A 617 -22.18 -8.66 16.43
N ILE A 618 -21.13 -8.02 16.96
CA ILE A 618 -19.90 -8.72 17.36
C ILE A 618 -20.20 -9.64 18.55
N LEU A 619 -20.81 -9.11 19.60
CA LEU A 619 -21.10 -9.81 20.86
C LEU A 619 -21.99 -11.05 20.65
N THR A 620 -23.07 -10.94 19.88
CA THR A 620 -23.97 -12.08 19.60
C THR A 620 -23.33 -13.20 18.76
N ASN A 621 -22.16 -12.96 18.16
CA ASN A 621 -21.42 -13.94 17.37
C ASN A 621 -20.22 -14.56 18.11
N LEU A 622 -20.01 -14.23 19.38
CA LEU A 622 -19.02 -14.86 20.24
C LEU A 622 -19.56 -16.17 20.84
N ARG A 623 -18.65 -17.07 21.22
CA ARG A 623 -18.95 -18.32 21.91
C ARG A 623 -18.52 -18.21 23.38
N ALA A 624 -18.96 -19.18 24.19
CA ALA A 624 -18.45 -19.31 25.55
C ALA A 624 -16.92 -19.42 25.54
N ASN A 625 -16.28 -18.65 26.42
CA ASN A 625 -14.83 -18.51 26.58
C ASN A 625 -14.10 -17.84 25.39
N ASP A 626 -14.79 -17.29 24.38
CA ASP A 626 -14.11 -16.45 23.38
C ASP A 626 -13.65 -15.11 23.98
N ILE A 627 -12.57 -14.56 23.44
CA ILE A 627 -11.96 -13.29 23.85
C ILE A 627 -12.29 -12.21 22.82
N LEU A 628 -13.00 -11.16 23.21
CA LEU A 628 -13.15 -9.92 22.46
C LEU A 628 -12.02 -8.95 22.83
N PHE A 629 -11.03 -8.75 21.95
CA PHE A 629 -9.99 -7.75 22.16
C PHE A 629 -10.38 -6.43 21.49
N ILE A 630 -10.33 -5.32 22.22
CA ILE A 630 -10.64 -3.97 21.72
C ILE A 630 -9.39 -3.10 21.88
N ASP A 631 -8.67 -2.90 20.79
CA ASP A 631 -7.54 -1.96 20.77
C ASP A 631 -8.02 -0.51 20.87
N GLU A 632 -7.19 0.41 21.37
CA GLU A 632 -7.57 1.83 21.53
C GLU A 632 -8.96 2.04 22.17
N ILE A 633 -9.27 1.26 23.21
CA ILE A 633 -10.62 1.17 23.80
C ILE A 633 -11.12 2.51 24.37
N HIS A 634 -10.21 3.42 24.73
CA HIS A 634 -10.53 4.77 25.19
C HIS A 634 -11.16 5.67 24.10
N ARG A 635 -11.23 5.22 22.84
CA ARG A 635 -11.84 5.93 21.72
C ARG A 635 -13.25 5.42 21.36
N LEU A 636 -13.84 4.54 22.17
CA LEU A 636 -15.26 4.18 22.05
C LEU A 636 -16.14 5.41 22.33
N ASN A 637 -17.25 5.54 21.60
CA ASN A 637 -18.24 6.55 21.93
C ASN A 637 -19.20 6.07 23.02
N ARG A 638 -19.81 7.01 23.74
CA ARG A 638 -20.65 6.74 24.91
C ARG A 638 -21.82 5.78 24.63
N ALA A 639 -22.48 5.87 23.47
CA ALA A 639 -23.59 4.99 23.12
C ALA A 639 -23.15 3.54 22.87
N VAL A 640 -21.89 3.32 22.49
CA VAL A 640 -21.28 2.00 22.37
C VAL A 640 -20.79 1.49 23.72
N GLU A 641 -20.21 2.36 24.56
CA GLU A 641 -19.86 1.99 25.94
C GLU A 641 -21.09 1.51 26.73
N GLU A 642 -22.22 2.22 26.62
CA GLU A 642 -23.46 1.89 27.32
C GLU A 642 -24.04 0.50 26.93
N VAL A 643 -23.70 -0.03 25.74
CA VAL A 643 -24.01 -1.42 25.34
C VAL A 643 -22.96 -2.42 25.84
N LEU A 644 -21.69 -2.00 25.94
CA LEU A 644 -20.62 -2.83 26.46
C LEU A 644 -20.78 -3.10 27.97
N TYR A 645 -21.37 -2.16 28.71
CA TYR A 645 -21.58 -2.27 30.16
C TYR A 645 -22.34 -3.55 30.59
N PRO A 646 -23.59 -3.81 30.19
CA PRO A 646 -24.31 -5.03 30.57
C PRO A 646 -23.71 -6.30 29.94
N ALA A 647 -22.95 -6.17 28.84
CA ALA A 647 -22.28 -7.29 28.21
C ALA A 647 -21.08 -7.80 29.03
N MET A 648 -20.43 -6.91 29.79
CA MET A 648 -19.36 -7.24 30.73
C MET A 648 -19.87 -7.61 32.14
N GLU A 649 -21.01 -7.07 32.57
CA GLU A 649 -21.53 -7.33 33.93
C GLU A 649 -22.45 -8.55 34.02
N ASP A 650 -23.41 -8.64 33.10
CA ASP A 650 -24.52 -9.61 33.18
C ASP A 650 -24.50 -10.65 32.05
N TYR A 651 -23.47 -10.61 31.19
CA TYR A 651 -23.45 -11.28 29.89
C TYR A 651 -24.76 -11.08 29.12
N ALA A 652 -25.21 -9.83 29.00
CA ALA A 652 -26.46 -9.49 28.32
C ALA A 652 -26.33 -8.19 27.50
N ILE A 653 -27.18 -8.02 26.50
CA ILE A 653 -27.36 -6.73 25.80
C ILE A 653 -28.84 -6.38 25.72
N ASP A 654 -29.15 -5.13 25.98
CA ASP A 654 -30.51 -4.57 25.86
C ASP A 654 -30.65 -3.91 24.48
N ILE A 655 -31.51 -4.46 23.63
CA ILE A 655 -31.76 -3.96 22.27
C ILE A 655 -33.13 -3.30 22.22
N VAL A 656 -33.15 -2.01 21.87
CA VAL A 656 -34.39 -1.26 21.64
C VAL A 656 -34.92 -1.54 20.24
N ILE A 657 -36.11 -2.15 20.16
CA ILE A 657 -36.79 -2.50 18.90
C ILE A 657 -37.98 -1.56 18.70
N GLY A 658 -37.93 -0.78 17.61
CA GLY A 658 -38.95 0.22 17.25
C GLY A 658 -38.43 1.66 17.30
N LYS A 659 -39.32 2.64 17.13
CA LYS A 659 -39.02 4.08 17.24
C LYS A 659 -40.16 4.80 17.95
N GLY A 660 -39.81 5.81 18.75
CA GLY A 660 -40.79 6.60 19.51
C GLY A 660 -41.35 5.87 20.75
N PRO A 661 -42.47 6.35 21.32
CA PRO A 661 -43.02 5.84 22.59
C PRO A 661 -43.47 4.36 22.58
N SER A 662 -43.56 3.73 21.41
CA SER A 662 -43.93 2.33 21.21
C SER A 662 -42.73 1.37 21.13
N ALA A 663 -41.50 1.87 21.21
CA ALA A 663 -40.30 1.05 21.19
C ALA A 663 -40.23 0.10 22.41
N ARG A 664 -39.87 -1.16 22.18
CA ARG A 664 -39.75 -2.19 23.22
C ARG A 664 -38.28 -2.54 23.42
N SER A 665 -37.81 -2.53 24.66
CA SER A 665 -36.50 -3.11 24.99
C SER A 665 -36.60 -4.64 25.04
N VAL A 666 -35.65 -5.33 24.41
CA VAL A 666 -35.50 -6.78 24.44
C VAL A 666 -34.10 -7.13 24.91
N ARG A 667 -34.02 -7.79 26.07
CA ARG A 667 -32.76 -8.24 26.67
C ARG A 667 -32.35 -9.59 26.07
N LEU A 668 -31.21 -9.63 25.40
CA LEU A 668 -30.60 -10.86 24.89
C LEU A 668 -29.49 -11.33 25.82
N LYS A 669 -29.45 -12.65 26.10
CA LYS A 669 -28.33 -13.27 26.81
C LYS A 669 -27.19 -13.58 25.84
N LEU A 670 -25.98 -13.30 26.29
CA LEU A 670 -24.71 -13.69 25.66
C LEU A 670 -24.14 -14.92 26.39
N PRO A 671 -23.24 -15.69 25.75
CA PRO A 671 -22.41 -16.64 26.49
C PRO A 671 -21.37 -15.90 27.35
N PRO A 672 -20.78 -16.54 28.38
CA PRO A 672 -19.65 -15.99 29.12
C PRO A 672 -18.47 -15.71 28.18
N ILE A 673 -17.98 -14.48 28.16
CA ILE A 673 -16.91 -14.02 27.27
C ILE A 673 -15.89 -13.20 28.06
N THR A 674 -14.65 -13.19 27.58
CA THR A 674 -13.62 -12.27 28.08
C THR A 674 -13.55 -11.05 27.18
N VAL A 675 -13.35 -9.86 27.75
CA VAL A 675 -13.05 -8.63 27.00
C VAL A 675 -11.65 -8.20 27.40
N ILE A 676 -10.78 -7.98 26.42
CA ILE A 676 -9.44 -7.45 26.64
C ILE A 676 -9.36 -6.07 25.97
N GLY A 677 -9.43 -5.00 26.75
CA GLY A 677 -9.16 -3.65 26.26
C GLY A 677 -7.66 -3.40 26.14
N ALA A 678 -7.22 -2.61 25.15
CA ALA A 678 -5.89 -2.00 25.13
C ALA A 678 -5.99 -0.48 24.99
N THR A 679 -5.11 0.26 25.66
CA THR A 679 -5.06 1.73 25.58
C THR A 679 -3.66 2.27 25.85
N THR A 680 -3.20 3.23 25.06
CA THR A 680 -2.02 4.06 25.40
C THR A 680 -2.36 5.10 26.47
N ARG A 681 -3.63 5.51 26.57
CA ARG A 681 -4.11 6.67 27.34
C ARG A 681 -5.18 6.27 28.36
N LEU A 682 -4.78 5.61 29.46
CA LEU A 682 -5.70 5.15 30.53
C LEU A 682 -6.55 6.29 31.13
N ALA A 683 -6.02 7.51 31.17
CA ALA A 683 -6.73 8.68 31.72
C ALA A 683 -7.95 9.14 30.88
N LEU A 684 -8.03 8.73 29.60
CA LEU A 684 -9.16 9.05 28.73
C LEU A 684 -10.34 8.07 28.85
N MET A 685 -10.17 6.97 29.60
CA MET A 685 -11.26 6.02 29.81
C MET A 685 -12.28 6.53 30.82
N THR A 686 -13.56 6.33 30.53
CA THR A 686 -14.64 6.66 31.46
C THR A 686 -14.53 5.80 32.72
N ALA A 687 -14.85 6.39 33.88
CA ALA A 687 -14.82 5.66 35.15
C ALA A 687 -15.75 4.41 35.15
N PRO A 688 -16.96 4.44 34.57
CA PRO A 688 -17.81 3.26 34.45
C PRO A 688 -17.19 2.15 33.60
N LEU A 689 -16.58 2.46 32.45
CA LEU A 689 -15.94 1.44 31.62
C LEU A 689 -14.73 0.82 32.34
N ARG A 690 -13.90 1.65 32.96
CA ARG A 690 -12.71 1.20 33.71
C ARG A 690 -13.06 0.29 34.88
N ALA A 691 -14.17 0.53 35.58
CA ALA A 691 -14.60 -0.25 36.73
C ALA A 691 -15.04 -1.70 36.40
N ARG A 692 -15.37 -1.99 35.13
CA ARG A 692 -15.82 -3.31 34.67
C ARG A 692 -14.68 -4.27 34.30
N PHE A 693 -13.43 -3.80 34.32
CA PHE A 693 -12.26 -4.64 34.11
C PHE A 693 -11.80 -5.26 35.45
N GLY A 694 -11.97 -6.58 35.57
CA GLY A 694 -11.52 -7.36 36.73
C GLY A 694 -10.01 -7.27 36.98
N ALA A 695 -9.22 -7.00 35.94
CA ALA A 695 -7.81 -6.59 36.10
C ALA A 695 -7.42 -5.44 35.18
N VAL A 696 -6.64 -4.51 35.71
CA VAL A 696 -6.02 -3.40 34.96
C VAL A 696 -4.50 -3.61 35.00
N LEU A 697 -3.94 -4.06 33.89
CA LEU A 697 -2.56 -4.48 33.73
C LEU A 697 -1.75 -3.40 33.01
N ARG A 698 -0.82 -2.79 33.74
CA ARG A 698 0.17 -1.86 33.19
C ARG A 698 1.30 -2.66 32.56
N VAL A 699 1.56 -2.43 31.28
CA VAL A 699 2.79 -2.87 30.60
C VAL A 699 3.77 -1.72 30.70
N ASP A 700 4.76 -1.87 31.57
CA ASP A 700 5.79 -0.87 31.79
C ASP A 700 6.88 -0.95 30.72
N PHE A 701 7.78 0.02 30.71
CA PHE A 701 9.08 -0.19 30.06
C PHE A 701 9.83 -1.33 30.75
N TYR A 702 10.50 -2.15 29.95
CA TYR A 702 11.22 -3.33 30.42
C TYR A 702 12.50 -2.87 31.13
N PRO A 703 12.83 -3.46 32.29
CA PRO A 703 14.09 -3.17 32.97
C PRO A 703 15.28 -3.66 32.12
N VAL A 704 16.45 -3.06 32.32
CA VAL A 704 17.64 -3.28 31.48
C VAL A 704 18.02 -4.75 31.45
N GLU A 705 17.94 -5.45 32.58
CA GLU A 705 18.25 -6.88 32.74
C GLU A 705 17.26 -7.79 31.99
N ALA A 706 16.01 -7.36 31.82
CA ALA A 706 15.04 -8.07 30.98
C ALA A 706 15.31 -7.84 29.49
N ILE A 707 15.71 -6.62 29.12
CA ILE A 707 16.18 -6.33 27.77
C ILE A 707 17.46 -7.11 27.46
N GLU A 708 18.44 -7.16 28.35
CA GLU A 708 19.68 -7.95 28.20
C GLU A 708 19.36 -9.43 27.92
N LYS A 709 18.40 -10.03 28.65
CA LYS A 709 17.93 -11.40 28.39
C LYS A 709 17.28 -11.55 27.01
N ILE A 710 16.51 -10.56 26.55
CA ILE A 710 15.90 -10.54 25.21
C ILE A 710 16.97 -10.40 24.11
N VAL A 711 17.94 -9.50 24.31
CA VAL A 711 19.06 -9.24 23.41
C VAL A 711 20.01 -10.45 23.36
N ALA A 712 20.29 -11.09 24.49
CA ALA A 712 21.11 -12.31 24.57
C ALA A 712 20.42 -13.50 23.89
N ARG A 713 19.11 -13.71 24.14
CA ARG A 713 18.30 -14.71 23.41
C ARG A 713 18.35 -14.45 21.90
N ALA A 714 18.23 -13.20 21.47
CA ALA A 714 18.31 -12.84 20.05
C ALA A 714 19.72 -13.02 19.46
N ALA A 715 20.77 -12.63 20.18
CA ALA A 715 22.16 -12.77 19.74
C ALA A 715 22.55 -14.26 19.59
N ASN A 716 22.14 -15.10 20.54
CA ASN A 716 22.31 -16.55 20.48
C ASN A 716 21.58 -17.15 19.27
N LEU A 717 20.32 -16.79 19.05
CA LEU A 717 19.55 -17.22 17.86
C LEU A 717 20.13 -16.68 16.54
N LEU A 718 20.86 -15.56 16.58
CA LEU A 718 21.59 -14.96 15.46
C LEU A 718 23.01 -15.50 15.27
N ASN A 719 23.44 -16.49 16.04
CA ASN A 719 24.84 -16.98 16.09
C ASN A 719 25.88 -15.86 16.22
N THR A 720 25.53 -14.78 16.92
CA THR A 720 26.37 -13.58 17.06
C THR A 720 26.95 -13.55 18.47
N PRO A 721 28.25 -13.86 18.67
CA PRO A 721 28.88 -13.75 19.98
C PRO A 721 28.82 -12.30 20.45
N ILE A 722 28.30 -12.07 21.65
CA ILE A 722 28.18 -10.75 22.25
C ILE A 722 28.65 -10.81 23.71
N ASP A 723 29.49 -9.85 24.10
CA ASP A 723 30.03 -9.79 25.45
C ASP A 723 28.98 -9.20 26.42
N ALA A 724 29.09 -9.52 27.71
CA ALA A 724 28.11 -9.07 28.73
C ALA A 724 27.96 -7.54 28.77
N ASP A 725 29.08 -6.81 28.77
CA ASP A 725 29.07 -5.34 28.77
C ASP A 725 28.43 -4.74 27.50
N ALA A 726 28.47 -5.47 26.38
CA ALA A 726 27.85 -5.06 25.12
C ALA A 726 26.34 -5.34 25.09
N LEU A 727 25.88 -6.43 25.73
CA LEU A 727 24.45 -6.65 26.01
C LEU A 727 23.89 -5.46 26.79
N SER A 728 24.58 -5.06 27.86
CA SER A 728 24.18 -3.91 28.68
C SER A 728 24.21 -2.59 27.92
N GLU A 729 25.20 -2.37 27.03
CA GLU A 729 25.26 -1.15 26.20
C GLU A 729 24.07 -1.05 25.24
N VAL A 730 23.70 -2.14 24.56
CA VAL A 730 22.51 -2.21 23.69
C VAL A 730 21.22 -2.06 24.51
N ALA A 731 21.17 -2.69 25.69
CA ALA A 731 19.99 -2.68 26.55
C ALA A 731 19.71 -1.30 27.15
N ARG A 732 20.73 -0.62 27.70
CA ARG A 732 20.60 0.76 28.25
C ARG A 732 20.05 1.74 27.21
N ARG A 733 20.51 1.65 25.95
CA ARG A 733 20.09 2.54 24.86
C ARG A 733 18.73 2.20 24.23
N SER A 734 18.05 1.15 24.70
CA SER A 734 16.80 0.65 24.10
C SER A 734 15.50 1.34 24.56
N ARG A 735 15.60 2.34 25.43
CA ARG A 735 14.46 2.96 26.15
C ARG A 735 13.59 1.96 26.92
N GLY A 736 14.15 0.82 27.33
CA GLY A 736 13.36 -0.26 27.93
C GLY A 736 12.31 -0.85 26.99
N THR A 737 12.51 -0.79 25.66
CA THR A 737 11.58 -1.37 24.70
C THR A 737 12.22 -2.54 23.94
N PRO A 738 11.65 -3.76 23.98
CA PRO A 738 12.18 -4.92 23.25
C PRO A 738 12.33 -4.66 21.75
N ARG A 739 11.40 -3.87 21.15
CA ARG A 739 11.43 -3.51 19.72
C ARG A 739 12.66 -2.70 19.34
N VAL A 740 13.03 -1.70 20.15
CA VAL A 740 14.24 -0.88 19.90
C VAL A 740 15.48 -1.70 20.22
N ALA A 741 15.51 -2.44 21.33
CA ALA A 741 16.65 -3.28 21.71
C ALA A 741 17.06 -4.26 20.60
N LEU A 742 16.08 -4.98 20.03
CA LEU A 742 16.32 -5.94 18.95
C LEU A 742 16.75 -5.26 17.63
N ARG A 743 16.29 -4.02 17.37
CA ARG A 743 16.78 -3.22 16.23
C ARG A 743 18.23 -2.78 16.45
N LEU A 744 18.54 -2.26 17.63
CA LEU A 744 19.90 -1.81 17.99
C LEU A 744 20.88 -2.97 17.92
N LEU A 745 20.53 -4.15 18.46
CA LEU A 745 21.34 -5.36 18.33
C LEU A 745 21.65 -5.71 16.87
N LYS A 746 20.64 -5.71 15.99
CA LYS A 746 20.83 -6.02 14.57
C LYS A 746 21.81 -5.03 13.92
N ARG A 747 21.66 -3.72 14.14
CA ARG A 747 22.58 -2.71 13.60
C ARG A 747 24.00 -2.79 14.19
N VAL A 748 24.14 -3.10 15.48
CA VAL A 748 25.43 -3.32 16.14
C VAL A 748 26.14 -4.57 15.60
N ARG A 749 25.40 -5.67 15.35
CA ARG A 749 25.91 -6.86 14.65
C ARG A 749 26.40 -6.50 13.24
N ASP A 750 25.58 -5.78 12.47
CA ASP A 750 25.94 -5.40 11.10
C ASP A 750 27.24 -4.57 11.08
N TYR A 751 27.44 -3.67 12.06
CA TYR A 751 28.71 -2.96 12.25
C TYR A 751 29.86 -3.90 12.65
N ALA A 752 29.61 -4.86 13.56
CA ALA A 752 30.60 -5.84 14.03
C ALA A 752 31.12 -6.80 12.95
N GLN A 753 30.29 -7.09 11.96
CA GLN A 753 30.65 -7.93 10.81
C GLN A 753 31.50 -7.20 9.76
N VAL A 754 31.46 -5.86 9.73
CA VAL A 754 32.18 -5.03 8.75
C VAL A 754 33.46 -4.42 9.34
N HIS A 755 33.42 -4.00 10.60
CA HIS A 755 34.51 -3.27 11.27
C HIS A 755 35.21 -4.10 12.38
N GLY A 756 34.89 -5.38 12.50
CA GLY A 756 35.48 -6.28 13.49
C GLY A 756 35.39 -7.75 13.09
N GLU A 757 35.70 -8.65 14.04
CA GLU A 757 35.74 -10.11 13.81
C GLU A 757 34.35 -10.79 13.97
N GLY A 758 33.25 -10.04 13.87
CA GLY A 758 31.89 -10.56 14.04
C GLY A 758 31.46 -10.83 15.49
N ARG A 759 32.36 -10.75 16.48
CA ARG A 759 32.00 -10.66 17.91
C ARG A 759 31.65 -9.20 18.26
N ILE A 760 30.54 -9.00 18.95
CA ILE A 760 30.13 -7.69 19.48
C ILE A 760 30.79 -7.46 20.84
N THR A 761 31.79 -6.57 20.88
CA THR A 761 32.40 -6.07 22.11
C THR A 761 31.76 -4.75 22.55
N ALA A 762 31.96 -4.32 23.81
CA ALA A 762 31.34 -3.11 24.34
C ALA A 762 31.83 -1.81 23.65
N ALA A 763 33.11 -1.75 23.26
CA ALA A 763 33.67 -0.62 22.52
C ALA A 763 33.01 -0.50 21.13
N LEU A 764 32.92 -1.63 20.42
CA LEU A 764 32.31 -1.70 19.10
C LEU A 764 30.80 -1.38 19.14
N ALA A 765 30.08 -1.89 20.15
CA ALA A 765 28.68 -1.54 20.36
C ALA A 765 28.51 -0.02 20.59
N ARG A 766 29.39 0.60 21.38
CA ARG A 766 29.37 2.04 21.64
C ARG A 766 29.62 2.87 20.38
N GLU A 767 30.60 2.51 19.56
CA GLU A 767 30.86 3.16 18.27
C GLU A 767 29.66 3.07 17.32
N ALA A 768 29.12 1.85 17.14
CA ALA A 768 27.95 1.62 16.29
C ALA A 768 26.71 2.39 16.75
N LEU A 769 26.46 2.48 18.06
CA LEU A 769 25.30 3.19 18.61
C LEU A 769 25.48 4.71 18.56
N ASN A 770 26.71 5.21 18.73
CA ASN A 770 27.03 6.63 18.53
C ASN A 770 26.84 7.06 17.06
N LEU A 771 27.21 6.20 16.09
CA LEU A 771 27.01 6.45 14.66
C LEU A 771 25.52 6.50 14.27
N LEU A 772 24.65 5.82 15.03
CA LEU A 772 23.19 5.89 14.87
C LEU A 772 22.56 7.09 15.59
N GLU A 773 23.37 7.99 16.15
CA GLU A 773 22.96 9.14 16.97
C GLU A 773 22.09 8.77 18.18
N VAL A 774 22.19 7.53 18.67
CA VAL A 774 21.53 7.07 19.89
C VAL A 774 22.50 7.28 21.04
N ASP A 775 22.21 8.22 21.94
CA ASP A 775 23.15 8.56 23.03
C ASP A 775 23.19 7.49 24.14
N PRO A 776 24.10 7.59 25.14
CA PRO A 776 24.22 6.58 26.20
C PRO A 776 22.95 6.33 27.04
N LEU A 777 21.97 7.24 27.03
CA LEU A 777 20.68 7.09 27.71
C LEU A 777 19.57 6.65 26.74
N GLY A 778 19.90 6.40 25.48
CA GLY A 778 18.98 5.95 24.45
C GLY A 778 18.20 7.07 23.76
N LEU A 779 18.48 8.35 24.03
CA LEU A 779 17.78 9.44 23.34
C LEU A 779 18.22 9.50 21.88
N ASP A 780 17.28 9.85 21.00
CA ASP A 780 17.54 10.18 19.61
C ASP A 780 17.61 11.69 19.36
N GLU A 781 17.70 12.07 18.10
CA GLU A 781 17.77 13.48 17.68
C GLU A 781 16.52 14.28 18.06
N LEU A 782 15.32 13.70 17.98
CA LEU A 782 14.05 14.37 18.27
C LEU A 782 13.89 14.60 19.79
N ASP A 783 14.20 13.58 20.60
CA ASP A 783 14.24 13.70 22.06
C ASP A 783 15.14 14.89 22.50
N ARG A 784 16.35 14.95 21.94
CA ARG A 784 17.32 16.01 22.21
C ARG A 784 16.88 17.36 21.65
N ARG A 785 16.18 17.39 20.49
CA ARG A 785 15.64 18.61 19.88
C ARG A 785 14.50 19.20 20.71
N VAL A 786 13.62 18.37 21.28
CA VAL A 786 12.58 18.80 22.23
C VAL A 786 13.21 19.48 23.44
N LEU A 787 14.12 18.78 24.14
CA LEU A 787 14.80 19.32 25.32
C LEU A 787 15.58 20.60 25.01
N ARG A 788 16.40 20.59 23.95
CA ARG A 788 17.17 21.75 23.52
C ARG A 788 16.28 22.94 23.20
N THR A 789 15.14 22.75 22.56
CA THR A 789 14.21 23.85 22.25
C THR A 789 13.60 24.43 23.53
N ILE A 790 13.25 23.61 24.51
CA ILE A 790 12.78 24.10 25.82
C ILE A 790 13.89 24.92 26.51
N ILE A 791 15.13 24.46 26.46
CA ILE A 791 16.30 25.12 27.07
C ILE A 791 16.64 26.44 26.36
N GLU A 792 16.97 26.38 25.06
CA GLU A 792 17.49 27.52 24.29
C GLU A 792 16.40 28.55 23.93
N LYS A 793 15.23 28.09 23.47
CA LYS A 793 14.17 28.97 22.93
C LYS A 793 13.21 29.46 24.01
N PHE A 794 13.02 28.68 25.08
CA PHE A 794 12.08 28.96 26.15
C PHE A 794 12.73 29.11 27.54
N GLY A 795 14.07 29.19 27.62
CA GLY A 795 14.79 29.45 28.86
C GLY A 795 14.61 28.37 29.94
N GLY A 796 14.31 27.14 29.54
CA GLY A 796 13.95 26.02 30.42
C GLY A 796 12.45 25.80 30.57
N GLY A 797 11.60 26.69 30.06
CA GLY A 797 10.13 26.64 30.19
C GLY A 797 9.59 27.51 31.34
N PRO A 798 8.28 27.41 31.68
CA PRO A 798 7.30 26.47 31.14
C PRO A 798 6.76 26.85 29.75
N VAL A 799 6.64 25.87 28.85
CA VAL A 799 6.08 26.06 27.50
C VAL A 799 4.85 25.16 27.23
N GLY A 800 3.80 25.71 26.63
CA GLY A 800 2.61 24.95 26.23
C GLY A 800 2.91 23.92 25.14
N LEU A 801 2.20 22.79 25.12
CA LEU A 801 2.45 21.70 24.16
C LEU A 801 2.34 22.16 22.70
N GLU A 802 1.28 22.91 22.39
CA GLU A 802 1.03 23.48 21.06
C GLU A 802 2.15 24.45 20.65
N THR A 803 2.62 25.28 21.58
CA THR A 803 3.71 26.24 21.37
C THR A 803 5.07 25.55 21.17
N LEU A 804 5.29 24.43 21.86
CA LEU A 804 6.47 23.58 21.72
C LEU A 804 6.46 22.84 20.37
N GLY A 805 5.33 22.23 20.01
CA GLY A 805 5.14 21.59 18.70
C GLY A 805 5.35 22.55 17.54
N ALA A 806 4.67 23.71 17.56
CA ALA A 806 4.87 24.78 16.58
C ALA A 806 6.31 25.32 16.54
N SER A 807 7.13 25.09 17.57
CA SER A 807 8.51 25.56 17.64
C SER A 807 9.55 24.61 17.10
N ILE A 808 9.24 23.31 17.02
CA ILE A 808 10.10 22.27 16.42
C ILE A 808 9.51 21.67 15.13
N SER A 809 8.35 22.17 14.70
CA SER A 809 7.56 21.69 13.56
C SER A 809 7.05 20.25 13.73
N GLU A 810 6.50 19.94 14.91
CA GLU A 810 5.94 18.62 15.24
C GLU A 810 4.53 18.73 15.81
N GLU A 811 3.72 17.67 15.63
CA GLU A 811 2.38 17.61 16.23
C GLU A 811 2.42 17.48 17.75
N SER A 812 1.42 18.07 18.41
CA SER A 812 1.27 18.01 19.87
C SER A 812 1.12 16.56 20.39
N ASP A 813 0.35 15.72 19.68
CA ASP A 813 0.20 14.31 20.04
C ASP A 813 1.52 13.54 19.88
N THR A 814 2.31 13.80 18.83
CA THR A 814 3.65 13.19 18.63
C THR A 814 4.57 13.47 19.82
N ILE A 815 4.67 14.72 20.25
CA ILE A 815 5.48 15.08 21.43
C ILE A 815 4.93 14.37 22.68
N MET A 816 3.61 14.42 22.90
CA MET A 816 2.97 13.88 24.11
C MET A 816 3.06 12.35 24.24
N ASP A 817 2.95 11.61 23.13
CA ASP A 817 2.84 10.15 23.12
C ASP A 817 4.16 9.44 22.78
N VAL A 818 5.10 10.09 22.07
CA VAL A 818 6.36 9.46 21.61
C VAL A 818 7.55 9.92 22.45
N VAL A 819 7.70 11.23 22.67
CA VAL A 819 8.90 11.83 23.26
C VAL A 819 8.75 12.03 24.78
N GLU A 820 7.68 12.71 25.20
CA GLU A 820 7.43 13.01 26.61
C GLU A 820 7.48 11.79 27.54
N PRO A 821 6.93 10.60 27.20
CA PRO A 821 6.87 9.48 28.15
C PRO A 821 8.25 9.02 28.62
N TYR A 822 9.24 8.99 27.73
CA TYR A 822 10.60 8.58 28.08
C TYR A 822 11.40 9.71 28.74
N LEU A 823 11.22 10.97 28.29
CA LEU A 823 11.87 12.12 28.93
C LEU A 823 11.36 12.38 30.36
N LEU A 824 10.06 12.18 30.61
CA LEU A 824 9.46 12.20 31.95
C LEU A 824 10.02 11.06 32.82
N GLN A 825 10.16 9.85 32.26
CA GLN A 825 10.73 8.69 32.97
C GLN A 825 12.20 8.91 33.37
N LEU A 826 13.01 9.51 32.49
CA LEU A 826 14.39 9.89 32.82
C LEU A 826 14.46 11.08 33.78
N GLY A 827 13.35 11.79 34.02
CA GLY A 827 13.32 13.03 34.81
C GLY A 827 14.08 14.17 34.13
N PHE A 828 14.06 14.22 32.80
CA PHE A 828 14.65 15.28 31.96
C PHE A 828 13.61 16.36 31.60
N LEU A 829 12.33 16.01 31.70
CA LEU A 829 11.21 16.87 31.42
C LEU A 829 10.20 16.79 32.58
N ASP A 830 9.61 17.91 32.97
CA ASP A 830 8.51 18.00 33.91
C ASP A 830 7.26 18.59 33.24
N ARG A 831 6.07 18.13 33.66
CA ARG A 831 4.76 18.70 33.26
C ARG A 831 4.20 19.56 34.41
N THR A 832 4.11 20.87 34.18
CA THR A 832 3.45 21.81 35.12
C THR A 832 2.11 22.28 34.56
N PRO A 833 1.19 22.85 35.38
CA PRO A 833 -0.04 23.48 34.90
C PRO A 833 0.17 24.62 33.88
N ARG A 834 1.39 25.19 33.82
CA ARG A 834 1.76 26.27 32.89
C ARG A 834 2.45 25.78 31.62
N GLY A 835 2.82 24.50 31.54
CA GLY A 835 3.60 23.95 30.43
C GLY A 835 4.73 23.00 30.86
N ARG A 836 5.53 22.60 29.88
CA ARG A 836 6.68 21.70 30.00
C ARG A 836 7.91 22.46 30.44
N VAL A 837 8.68 21.88 31.35
CA VAL A 837 9.93 22.45 31.88
C VAL A 837 11.06 21.43 31.68
N ALA A 838 12.23 21.88 31.21
CA ALA A 838 13.43 21.06 31.16
C ALA A 838 14.10 21.07 32.54
N THR A 839 14.40 19.89 33.08
CA THR A 839 14.99 19.77 34.42
C THR A 839 16.50 20.01 34.38
N GLN A 840 17.12 20.25 35.55
CA GLN A 840 18.58 20.33 35.68
C GLN A 840 19.32 19.18 34.97
N ARG A 841 18.78 17.96 35.03
CA ARG A 841 19.39 16.77 34.40
C ARG A 841 19.41 16.85 32.87
N ALA A 842 18.44 17.53 32.25
CA ALA A 842 18.45 17.77 30.81
C ALA A 842 19.50 18.81 30.39
N TYR A 843 19.73 19.84 31.21
CA TYR A 843 20.83 20.80 31.00
C TYR A 843 22.19 20.09 31.09
N GLU A 844 22.42 19.34 32.18
CA GLU A 844 23.65 18.58 32.41
C GLU A 844 23.92 17.57 31.28
N HIS A 845 22.90 16.83 30.84
CA HIS A 845 23.03 15.82 29.78
C HIS A 845 23.33 16.43 28.39
N LEU A 846 22.78 17.61 28.10
CA LEU A 846 23.00 18.29 26.83
C LEU A 846 24.20 19.24 26.84
N GLY A 847 24.87 19.43 27.98
CA GLY A 847 26.05 20.29 28.12
C GLY A 847 25.73 21.79 28.21
N PHE A 848 24.56 22.17 28.73
CA PHE A 848 24.19 23.56 29.00
C PHE A 848 24.38 23.92 30.47
N ASP A 849 24.80 25.16 30.74
CA ASP A 849 24.88 25.70 32.11
C ASP A 849 23.48 25.82 32.74
N TYR A 850 23.23 25.05 33.79
CA TYR A 850 22.00 25.18 34.57
C TYR A 850 22.12 26.32 35.59
N THR A 851 21.38 27.41 35.36
CA THR A 851 21.17 28.43 36.40
C THR A 851 19.88 28.09 37.16
N PRO A 852 19.93 27.74 38.45
CA PRO A 852 18.72 27.44 39.20
C PRO A 852 17.82 28.69 39.25
N PRO A 853 16.49 28.55 39.05
CA PRO A 853 15.58 29.67 39.18
C PRO A 853 15.66 30.23 40.60
N ALA A 854 15.80 31.55 40.73
CA ALA A 854 15.94 32.21 42.02
C ALA A 854 14.78 31.81 42.94
N GLN A 855 15.10 31.12 44.05
CA GLN A 855 14.10 30.77 45.05
C GLN A 855 13.48 32.08 45.59
N PRO A 856 12.16 32.27 45.52
CA PRO A 856 11.53 33.30 46.33
C PRO A 856 11.82 32.94 47.80
N SER A 857 12.45 33.87 48.52
CA SER A 857 12.70 33.67 49.96
C SER A 857 11.36 33.44 50.66
N LEU A 858 11.26 32.32 51.38
CA LEU A 858 10.12 32.07 52.26
C LEU A 858 10.13 33.11 53.38
N LEU A 859 9.24 34.11 53.24
CA LEU A 859 8.82 35.09 54.24
C LEU A 859 7.32 34.90 54.48
#